data_AF-A0A3Q1B0J4-F1
#
_entry.id   AF-A0A3Q1B0J4-F1
#
_cell.length_a   1.000
_cell.length_b   1.000
_cell.length_c   1.000
_cell.angle_alpha   90.00
_cell.angle_beta   90.00
_cell.angle_gamma   90.00
#
_symmetry.space_group_name_H-M   'P 1'
#
loop_
_entity.id
_entity.type
_entity.pdbx_description
1 polymer ?
#
loop_
_entity_poly.entity_id
_entity_poly.type
_entity_poly.pdbx_seq_one_letter_code
_entity_poly.pdbx_strand_id
1 'polypeptide(L)'
;MSNDSQGLVKGEAAMLISPSASASSQGPPLSPSTATKTPELPDELVQAGWSKCWSRRENRPYYFNRFTNQSLWEVPVLGQHDVISDPLGLNAAPAEGGDSNLGNGQRKRRSSEEQGVGPNSFKRTKVNVKATSSVSAEATPPPVTCWWPSRRFNQMFVVLFRIYWDLDIQTNAVIREHAPAAHLPPHPEIELQRAQLVTKLRQHYHELCHQREGIDPPRESFNRWLLERKVIDKGQDPLLPSDCEPVISPSMFREVMNDIPIRLSRIKYKEEARKLLFKYAEAAKKMIDSRNASPESRKVVKWNAEDTMSWLRRDHSASKEDYMDRLEHLRQQCGPHVAAVAKDSVEGICSKIYQLSAEYSRRLRQTHLSLLQDPPTEACASPPQSRLVYCYPVRLSVPSPPLPRVELHFENDVACLRFRGEMVKVNRGHFSKLELLYRYSCIDDPRFEKFLSRVWCLLKRYQVMFGSGANEGTGLQGALPVSVFEALNRQFGVSFECFASPLNCYYKQFCSAFPDIDGFFGSRGPFLSFCPVSGSFEANPPFCEELMDAMVTHFEDLLDQSSEPLSFIVFVPEWRDPVTPALTRMEASRFLRHQLSVPAYEHEYRSGSQHICKRDEMYYRAVHGTAVLFLQNDAGFVKWAPTPERLAELTAAYRPSLGRSHRCSSRCSSSLISSLCFV
;
A
#
# COMPACT_ATOMS: atom_id res chain seq x y z
N MET A 1 5.55 39.82 42.02
CA MET A 1 4.65 40.83 42.61
C MET A 1 4.44 41.92 41.58
N SER A 2 3.17 42.12 41.21
CA SER A 2 2.49 43.31 40.65
C SER A 2 3.14 44.16 39.55
N ASN A 3 2.50 44.10 38.37
CA ASN A 3 2.03 45.17 37.47
C ASN A 3 2.57 46.60 37.61
N ASP A 4 2.86 47.24 36.47
CA ASP A 4 2.03 48.31 35.89
C ASP A 4 2.53 48.64 34.46
N SER A 5 1.73 48.64 33.37
CA SER A 5 0.51 49.39 33.01
C SER A 5 0.82 50.64 32.14
N GLN A 6 0.45 50.52 30.86
CA GLN A 6 -0.20 51.52 29.99
C GLN A 6 0.58 52.73 29.40
N GLY A 7 0.44 52.87 28.07
CA GLY A 7 -0.27 54.05 27.52
C GLY A 7 0.47 55.00 26.57
N LEU A 8 0.23 54.81 25.26
CA LEU A 8 -0.16 55.81 24.23
C LEU A 8 0.75 57.05 23.93
N VAL A 9 1.14 57.24 22.66
CA VAL A 9 0.68 58.32 21.73
C VAL A 9 1.62 58.51 20.51
N LYS A 10 0.96 58.68 19.36
CA LYS A 10 1.33 59.17 18.01
C LYS A 10 2.54 60.10 17.83
N GLY A 11 3.08 60.09 16.61
CA GLY A 11 3.75 61.25 15.98
C GLY A 11 4.22 61.00 14.54
N GLU A 12 3.43 61.43 13.55
CA GLU A 12 3.84 61.61 12.15
C GLU A 12 4.75 62.84 12.00
N ALA A 13 5.66 62.80 11.02
CA ALA A 13 6.09 64.00 10.28
C ALA A 13 6.53 63.61 8.86
N ALA A 14 5.80 64.14 7.87
CA ALA A 14 6.10 64.14 6.45
C ALA A 14 6.70 65.50 6.03
N MET A 15 7.33 65.57 4.85
CA MET A 15 7.41 66.69 3.86
C MET A 15 8.61 66.40 2.92
N LEU A 16 8.65 66.64 1.60
CA LEU A 16 7.80 67.30 0.61
C LEU A 16 8.38 66.99 -0.79
N ILE A 17 7.57 67.06 -1.86
CA ILE A 17 7.70 68.01 -2.99
C ILE A 17 6.55 67.76 -4.00
N SER A 18 5.89 68.87 -4.36
CA SER A 18 4.73 69.09 -5.25
C SER A 18 5.13 69.17 -6.75
N PRO A 19 4.34 69.72 -7.72
CA PRO A 19 2.92 70.14 -7.78
C PRO A 19 2.16 69.60 -9.04
N SER A 20 0.83 69.66 -9.20
CA SER A 20 0.09 70.80 -9.79
C SER A 20 -1.41 70.48 -10.01
N ALA A 21 -2.25 71.53 -9.91
CA ALA A 21 -3.72 71.60 -10.00
C ALA A 21 -4.25 71.50 -11.47
N SER A 22 -5.53 71.42 -11.85
CA SER A 22 -6.75 72.12 -11.38
C SER A 22 -8.05 71.55 -12.04
N ALA A 23 -9.21 71.94 -11.48
CA ALA A 23 -10.57 71.43 -11.68
C ALA A 23 -11.37 71.94 -12.91
N SER A 24 -12.45 71.22 -13.29
CA SER A 24 -13.89 71.65 -13.19
C SER A 24 -14.87 71.19 -14.32
N SER A 25 -16.06 70.75 -13.87
CA SER A 25 -17.42 70.91 -14.45
C SER A 25 -18.00 69.99 -15.57
N GLN A 26 -19.29 69.63 -15.36
CA GLN A 26 -20.26 68.74 -16.06
C GLN A 26 -20.79 69.33 -17.40
N GLY A 27 -21.45 68.66 -18.37
CA GLY A 27 -22.06 67.32 -18.65
C GLY A 27 -22.43 67.26 -20.17
N PRO A 28 -23.42 66.50 -20.75
CA PRO A 28 -24.30 65.39 -20.31
C PRO A 28 -24.31 64.16 -21.33
N PRO A 29 -25.35 63.30 -21.57
CA PRO A 29 -25.32 61.85 -21.24
C PRO A 29 -25.60 60.81 -22.40
N LEU A 30 -25.55 59.49 -22.04
CA LEU A 30 -26.09 58.25 -22.69
C LEU A 30 -25.28 57.63 -23.86
N SER A 31 -25.08 56.31 -24.10
CA SER A 31 -25.20 54.96 -23.47
C SER A 31 -24.59 53.94 -24.50
N PRO A 32 -24.71 52.60 -24.35
CA PRO A 32 -23.92 51.65 -23.57
C PRO A 32 -23.05 50.69 -24.45
N SER A 33 -22.05 50.01 -23.88
CA SER A 33 -21.66 48.67 -24.37
C SER A 33 -20.91 47.86 -23.31
N THR A 34 -21.45 46.67 -23.11
CA THR A 34 -21.11 45.57 -22.22
C THR A 34 -19.72 44.98 -22.46
N ALA A 35 -18.99 44.71 -21.38
CA ALA A 35 -18.00 43.63 -21.34
C ALA A 35 -17.97 43.03 -19.92
N THR A 36 -18.81 42.04 -19.72
CA THR A 36 -18.82 41.14 -18.56
C THR A 36 -17.51 40.34 -18.54
N LYS A 37 -16.74 40.44 -17.45
CA LYS A 37 -15.54 39.62 -17.22
C LYS A 37 -15.91 38.14 -17.21
N THR A 38 -15.24 37.33 -18.03
CA THR A 38 -15.28 35.86 -17.98
C THR A 38 -14.80 35.35 -16.62
N PRO A 39 -15.43 34.33 -16.03
CA PRO A 39 -14.94 33.74 -14.78
C PRO A 39 -13.61 33.02 -15.04
N GLU A 40 -12.59 33.38 -14.26
CA GLU A 40 -11.27 32.73 -14.22
C GLU A 40 -11.38 31.33 -13.61
N LEU A 41 -10.51 30.42 -14.04
CA LEU A 41 -10.39 29.07 -13.45
C LEU A 41 -9.94 29.21 -11.99
N PRO A 42 -10.44 28.36 -11.06
CA PRO A 42 -9.94 28.29 -9.69
C PRO A 42 -8.41 28.15 -9.64
N ASP A 43 -7.76 28.83 -8.69
CA ASP A 43 -6.29 28.86 -8.56
C ASP A 43 -5.68 27.46 -8.45
N GLU A 44 -6.37 26.52 -7.79
CA GLU A 44 -5.97 25.12 -7.67
C GLU A 44 -5.80 24.45 -9.04
N LEU A 45 -6.74 24.70 -9.97
CA LEU A 45 -6.69 24.16 -11.33
C LEU A 45 -5.56 24.77 -12.14
N VAL A 46 -5.31 26.06 -11.96
CA VAL A 46 -4.19 26.76 -12.60
C VAL A 46 -2.84 26.23 -12.08
N GLN A 47 -2.73 26.02 -10.77
CA GLN A 47 -1.55 25.41 -10.14
C GLN A 47 -1.33 23.97 -10.60
N ALA A 48 -2.40 23.19 -10.79
CA ALA A 48 -2.35 21.85 -11.36
C ALA A 48 -2.17 21.81 -12.89
N GLY A 49 -1.89 22.97 -13.51
CA GLY A 49 -1.49 23.09 -14.92
C GLY A 49 -2.63 23.20 -15.90
N TRP A 50 -3.88 23.32 -15.45
CA TRP A 50 -5.03 23.52 -16.31
C TRP A 50 -5.18 24.99 -16.73
N SER A 51 -5.52 25.17 -18.00
CA SER A 51 -5.78 26.48 -18.60
C SER A 51 -7.03 26.38 -19.47
N LYS A 52 -7.83 27.44 -19.50
CA LYS A 52 -9.02 27.51 -20.36
C LYS A 52 -8.60 28.06 -21.71
N CYS A 53 -8.79 27.27 -22.75
CA CYS A 53 -8.48 27.55 -24.13
C CYS A 53 -9.78 27.65 -24.97
N TRP A 54 -9.68 28.24 -26.17
CA TRP A 54 -10.81 28.33 -27.10
C TRP A 54 -10.54 27.51 -28.36
N SER A 55 -11.44 26.58 -28.70
CA SER A 55 -11.33 25.82 -29.95
C SER A 55 -12.00 26.60 -31.08
N ARG A 56 -11.21 27.05 -32.06
CA ARG A 56 -11.74 27.70 -33.28
C ARG A 56 -12.55 26.74 -34.15
N ARG A 57 -12.24 25.43 -34.12
CA ARG A 57 -12.92 24.40 -34.92
C ARG A 57 -14.29 24.05 -34.35
N GLU A 58 -14.37 23.90 -33.03
CA GLU A 58 -15.59 23.43 -32.34
C GLU A 58 -16.41 24.58 -31.75
N ASN A 59 -15.95 25.82 -31.94
CA ASN A 59 -16.57 27.07 -31.45
C ASN A 59 -17.00 27.02 -29.98
N ARG A 60 -16.20 26.38 -29.12
CA ARG A 60 -16.46 26.23 -27.68
C ARG A 60 -15.17 26.24 -26.86
N PRO A 61 -15.23 26.65 -25.58
CA PRO A 61 -14.06 26.58 -24.71
C PRO A 61 -13.72 25.12 -24.39
N TYR A 62 -12.43 24.86 -24.17
CA TYR A 62 -11.88 23.59 -23.69
C TYR A 62 -10.79 23.88 -22.66
N TYR A 63 -10.43 22.88 -21.86
CA TYR A 63 -9.45 23.00 -20.80
C TYR A 63 -8.25 22.14 -21.15
N PHE A 64 -7.07 22.75 -21.19
CA PHE A 64 -5.82 22.10 -21.54
C PHE A 64 -4.91 22.04 -20.31
N ASN A 65 -4.42 20.84 -20.00
CA ASN A 65 -3.43 20.65 -18.95
C ASN A 65 -2.03 20.62 -19.54
N ARG A 66 -1.19 21.59 -19.18
CA ARG A 66 0.20 21.68 -19.65
C ARG A 66 1.13 20.59 -19.09
N PHE A 67 0.77 19.99 -17.96
CA PHE A 67 1.57 18.96 -17.28
C PHE A 67 1.21 17.54 -17.70
N THR A 68 -0.05 17.26 -18.06
CA THR A 68 -0.52 15.93 -18.50
C THR A 68 -0.76 15.85 -20.01
N ASN A 69 -0.67 16.98 -20.71
CA ASN A 69 -0.95 17.13 -22.15
C ASN A 69 -2.38 16.68 -22.55
N GLN A 70 -3.32 16.74 -21.59
CA GLN A 70 -4.72 16.38 -21.80
C GLN A 70 -5.57 17.60 -22.17
N SER A 71 -6.59 17.38 -23.00
CA SER A 71 -7.62 18.39 -23.32
C SER A 71 -9.01 17.85 -22.94
N LEU A 72 -9.76 18.63 -22.16
CA LEU A 72 -11.12 18.31 -21.74
C LEU A 72 -12.09 19.37 -22.24
N TRP A 73 -13.32 18.98 -22.58
CA TRP A 73 -14.36 19.94 -22.97
C TRP A 73 -15.12 20.50 -21.77
N GLU A 74 -14.98 19.86 -20.60
CA GLU A 74 -15.58 20.23 -19.33
C GLU A 74 -14.51 20.73 -18.37
N VAL A 75 -14.91 21.55 -17.38
CA VAL A 75 -13.99 22.04 -16.35
C VAL A 75 -13.34 20.83 -15.68
N PRO A 76 -12.01 20.72 -15.67
CA PRO A 76 -11.32 19.61 -15.05
C PRO A 76 -11.66 19.65 -13.57
N VAL A 77 -12.07 18.52 -13.03
CA VAL A 77 -12.22 18.36 -11.59
C VAL A 77 -10.90 17.79 -11.14
N LEU A 78 -10.09 18.57 -10.39
CA LEU A 78 -8.97 17.96 -9.66
C LEU A 78 -9.53 16.81 -8.85
N GLY A 79 -8.75 15.75 -8.69
CA GLY A 79 -9.09 14.71 -7.74
C GLY A 79 -9.22 15.34 -6.36
N GLN A 80 -10.40 15.86 -6.02
CA GLN A 80 -10.82 16.15 -4.66
C GLN A 80 -11.02 14.77 -4.06
N HIS A 81 -9.92 14.26 -3.52
CA HIS A 81 -9.87 13.01 -2.79
C HIS A 81 -10.51 13.23 -1.43
N ASP A 82 -11.25 12.22 -1.02
CA ASP A 82 -11.89 12.23 0.29
C ASP A 82 -10.83 11.81 1.32
N VAL A 83 -10.33 12.77 2.08
CA VAL A 83 -9.36 12.53 3.16
C VAL A 83 -9.89 11.51 4.18
N ILE A 84 -11.22 11.35 4.26
CA ILE A 84 -11.89 10.49 5.23
C ILE A 84 -12.06 9.05 4.71
N SER A 85 -12.29 8.83 3.41
CA SER A 85 -12.57 7.50 2.84
C SER A 85 -11.51 6.94 1.88
N ASP A 86 -10.57 7.78 1.43
CA ASP A 86 -9.38 7.42 0.64
C ASP A 86 -8.27 8.45 0.90
N PRO A 87 -7.58 8.37 2.06
CA PRO A 87 -6.61 9.36 2.51
C PRO A 87 -5.40 9.52 1.59
N LEU A 88 -5.32 8.76 0.48
CA LEU A 88 -4.20 8.77 -0.47
C LEU A 88 -4.59 9.03 -1.93
N GLY A 89 -5.88 9.04 -2.24
CA GLY A 89 -6.33 9.07 -3.62
C GLY A 89 -5.86 7.91 -4.50
N LEU A 90 -5.46 6.79 -3.88
CA LEU A 90 -4.97 5.61 -4.58
C LEU A 90 -6.12 4.82 -5.23
N ASN A 91 -7.37 5.10 -4.84
CA ASN A 91 -8.56 4.55 -5.49
C ASN A 91 -9.08 5.40 -6.65
N ALA A 92 -8.34 6.41 -7.12
CA ALA A 92 -8.66 7.16 -8.33
C ALA A 92 -8.38 6.34 -9.60
N ALA A 93 -8.98 5.15 -9.71
CA ALA A 93 -9.26 4.59 -11.02
C ALA A 93 -10.26 5.53 -11.73
N PRO A 94 -10.12 5.77 -13.05
CA PRO A 94 -11.16 6.46 -13.80
C PRO A 94 -12.46 5.69 -13.61
N ALA A 95 -13.55 6.40 -13.32
CA ALA A 95 -14.87 5.81 -13.28
C ALA A 95 -15.17 5.23 -14.67
N GLU A 96 -15.06 3.92 -14.84
CA GLU A 96 -15.72 3.26 -15.95
C GLU A 96 -17.23 3.41 -15.71
N GLY A 97 -17.89 4.06 -16.66
CA GLY A 97 -19.32 4.28 -16.63
C GLY A 97 -20.07 2.96 -16.52
N GLY A 98 -20.92 2.85 -15.51
CA GLY A 98 -22.00 1.87 -15.55
C GLY A 98 -23.00 2.30 -16.61
N ASP A 99 -23.08 1.53 -17.70
CA ASP A 99 -24.34 1.03 -18.25
C ASP A 99 -24.11 0.18 -19.51
N SER A 100 -24.16 -1.14 -19.34
CA SER A 100 -24.70 -2.06 -20.35
C SER A 100 -25.01 -3.41 -19.71
N ASN A 101 -26.09 -3.46 -18.92
CA ASN A 101 -26.78 -4.70 -18.61
C ASN A 101 -28.23 -4.56 -19.10
N LEU A 102 -28.43 -4.75 -20.41
CA LEU A 102 -29.76 -4.95 -20.98
C LEU A 102 -30.00 -6.45 -21.12
N GLY A 103 -30.79 -6.99 -20.19
CA GLY A 103 -31.41 -8.29 -20.34
C GLY A 103 -32.37 -8.28 -21.52
N ASN A 104 -32.33 -9.32 -22.34
CA ASN A 104 -33.38 -9.58 -23.32
C ASN A 104 -34.07 -10.90 -22.93
N GLY A 105 -35.29 -10.77 -22.41
CA GLY A 105 -36.17 -11.90 -22.14
C GLY A 105 -36.95 -12.29 -23.39
N GLN A 106 -37.10 -13.59 -23.63
CA GLN A 106 -38.24 -14.12 -24.38
C GLN A 106 -38.82 -15.34 -23.65
N ARG A 107 -40.11 -15.22 -23.32
CA ARG A 107 -40.96 -16.27 -22.74
C ARG A 107 -41.51 -17.21 -23.82
N LYS A 108 -41.55 -18.50 -23.45
CA LYS A 108 -42.54 -19.55 -23.79
C LYS A 108 -42.77 -19.95 -25.26
N ARG A 109 -42.51 -21.23 -25.54
CA ARG A 109 -43.51 -22.17 -26.09
C ARG A 109 -43.32 -23.58 -25.50
N ARG A 110 -44.45 -24.21 -25.17
CA ARG A 110 -44.63 -25.55 -24.58
C ARG A 110 -44.60 -26.65 -25.66
N SER A 111 -44.68 -27.91 -25.18
CA SER A 111 -45.04 -29.23 -25.79
C SER A 111 -43.82 -30.10 -26.14
N SER A 112 -43.75 -31.41 -25.88
CA SER A 112 -44.56 -32.40 -25.17
C SER A 112 -43.66 -33.63 -24.87
N GLU A 113 -44.16 -34.52 -24.01
CA GLU A 113 -43.63 -35.83 -23.58
C GLU A 113 -43.00 -36.73 -24.67
N GLU A 114 -41.98 -37.53 -24.31
CA GLU A 114 -42.11 -39.00 -24.26
C GLU A 114 -40.90 -39.70 -23.60
N GLN A 115 -41.15 -40.93 -23.17
CA GLN A 115 -40.48 -41.74 -22.15
C GLN A 115 -39.31 -42.59 -22.68
N GLY A 116 -38.43 -43.02 -21.76
CA GLY A 116 -38.17 -44.46 -21.62
C GLY A 116 -36.77 -45.02 -21.93
N VAL A 117 -36.15 -45.59 -20.88
CA VAL A 117 -35.52 -46.93 -20.82
C VAL A 117 -34.20 -47.18 -21.61
N GLY A 118 -33.10 -47.45 -20.88
CA GLY A 118 -31.88 -48.11 -21.43
C GLY A 118 -32.08 -49.63 -21.59
N PRO A 119 -31.05 -50.51 -21.65
CA PRO A 119 -29.60 -50.34 -21.87
C PRO A 119 -29.04 -51.34 -22.93
N ASN A 120 -27.70 -51.52 -22.92
CA ASN A 120 -26.90 -52.67 -23.41
C ASN A 120 -26.22 -52.68 -24.81
N SER A 121 -24.87 -52.62 -24.73
CA SER A 121 -23.90 -53.65 -25.17
C SER A 121 -23.61 -53.92 -26.67
N PHE A 122 -22.37 -53.56 -27.04
CA PHE A 122 -21.36 -54.30 -27.83
C PHE A 122 -21.74 -54.92 -29.21
N LYS A 123 -20.88 -54.67 -30.23
CA LYS A 123 -19.84 -55.62 -30.69
C LYS A 123 -19.16 -55.20 -32.02
N ARG A 124 -17.81 -55.27 -32.01
CA ARG A 124 -16.95 -56.22 -32.76
C ARG A 124 -15.98 -55.76 -33.88
N THR A 125 -14.68 -55.98 -33.58
CA THR A 125 -13.64 -56.77 -34.30
C THR A 125 -13.20 -56.38 -35.72
N LYS A 126 -11.90 -56.47 -36.07
CA LYS A 126 -11.02 -57.67 -36.13
C LYS A 126 -9.53 -57.23 -36.14
N VAL A 127 -8.61 -57.80 -35.34
CA VAL A 127 -7.75 -59.02 -35.59
C VAL A 127 -6.62 -58.74 -36.59
N ASN A 128 -5.34 -59.11 -36.42
CA ASN A 128 -4.53 -59.77 -35.38
C ASN A 128 -3.06 -59.79 -35.92
N VAL A 129 -2.06 -60.04 -35.06
CA VAL A 129 -1.03 -61.12 -35.17
C VAL A 129 0.21 -60.77 -34.32
N LYS A 130 0.51 -61.69 -33.40
CA LYS A 130 1.68 -61.81 -32.51
C LYS A 130 2.96 -62.24 -33.25
N ALA A 131 4.12 -61.86 -32.70
CA ALA A 131 5.28 -62.75 -32.58
C ALA A 131 6.15 -62.34 -31.37
N THR A 132 6.89 -63.30 -30.83
CA THR A 132 7.37 -63.40 -29.43
C THR A 132 8.90 -63.24 -29.33
N SER A 133 9.35 -62.64 -28.22
CA SER A 133 10.57 -62.89 -27.42
C SER A 133 11.96 -63.15 -28.06
N SER A 134 12.95 -62.35 -27.64
CA SER A 134 14.32 -62.82 -27.36
C SER A 134 14.96 -61.98 -26.23
N VAL A 135 15.70 -62.67 -25.36
CA VAL A 135 16.35 -62.24 -24.11
C VAL A 135 17.66 -61.46 -24.38
N SER A 136 17.99 -60.43 -23.57
CA SER A 136 19.29 -60.27 -22.84
C SER A 136 19.66 -58.82 -22.46
N ALA A 137 20.15 -58.70 -21.22
CA ALA A 137 21.20 -57.81 -20.70
C ALA A 137 20.92 -56.33 -20.33
N GLU A 138 21.38 -56.00 -19.12
CA GLU A 138 21.43 -54.71 -18.44
C GLU A 138 22.19 -53.62 -19.22
N ALA A 139 21.68 -52.38 -19.15
CA ALA A 139 22.51 -51.16 -19.17
C ALA A 139 21.72 -49.97 -18.61
N THR A 140 22.26 -49.37 -17.54
CA THR A 140 21.83 -48.13 -16.89
C THR A 140 21.94 -46.93 -17.86
N PRO A 141 20.97 -45.99 -17.91
CA PRO A 141 21.17 -44.71 -18.61
C PRO A 141 21.90 -43.68 -17.71
N PRO A 142 22.71 -42.78 -18.28
CA PRO A 142 23.66 -41.95 -17.54
C PRO A 142 23.01 -40.71 -16.88
N PRO A 143 23.65 -40.12 -15.86
CA PRO A 143 23.16 -38.93 -15.18
C PRO A 143 23.36 -37.67 -16.04
N VAL A 144 22.30 -36.88 -16.15
CA VAL A 144 22.29 -35.58 -16.84
C VAL A 144 23.12 -34.59 -16.01
N THR A 145 24.32 -34.28 -16.47
CA THR A 145 25.22 -33.30 -15.87
C THR A 145 24.87 -31.89 -16.39
N CYS A 146 24.32 -31.04 -15.53
CA CYS A 146 24.16 -29.62 -15.81
C CYS A 146 25.48 -28.88 -15.58
N TRP A 147 26.15 -28.50 -16.66
CA TRP A 147 27.29 -27.56 -16.64
C TRP A 147 26.78 -26.15 -16.95
N TRP A 148 26.99 -25.19 -16.04
CA TRP A 148 26.79 -23.77 -16.33
C TRP A 148 28.04 -22.96 -15.93
N PRO A 149 28.75 -22.30 -16.87
CA PRO A 149 29.85 -21.40 -16.54
C PRO A 149 29.30 -19.99 -16.19
N SER A 150 29.70 -19.50 -15.02
CA SER A 150 29.32 -18.19 -14.49
C SER A 150 30.20 -17.09 -15.09
N ARG A 151 29.59 -16.13 -15.81
CA ARG A 151 29.95 -14.70 -15.99
C ARG A 151 29.32 -14.09 -17.25
N ARG A 152 29.12 -14.86 -18.32
CA ARG A 152 28.47 -14.37 -19.56
C ARG A 152 26.96 -14.12 -19.42
N PHE A 153 26.30 -14.76 -18.45
CA PHE A 153 24.85 -14.60 -18.24
C PHE A 153 24.46 -13.20 -17.76
N ASN A 154 25.28 -12.55 -16.92
CA ASN A 154 24.95 -11.20 -16.42
C ASN A 154 24.96 -10.13 -17.51
N GLN A 155 25.74 -10.29 -18.59
CA GLN A 155 25.85 -9.25 -19.62
C GLN A 155 24.73 -9.29 -20.67
N MET A 156 24.17 -10.48 -20.97
CA MET A 156 23.02 -10.59 -21.89
C MET A 156 21.68 -10.27 -21.23
N PHE A 157 21.55 -10.41 -19.90
CA PHE A 157 20.32 -10.12 -19.17
C PHE A 157 19.98 -8.61 -19.08
N VAL A 158 21.02 -7.75 -19.02
CA VAL A 158 20.88 -6.29 -18.85
C VAL A 158 20.23 -5.60 -20.07
N VAL A 159 20.20 -6.25 -21.23
CA VAL A 159 19.80 -5.62 -22.49
C VAL A 159 18.28 -5.70 -22.78
N LEU A 160 17.53 -6.59 -22.10
CA LEU A 160 16.12 -6.87 -22.44
C LEU A 160 15.08 -6.42 -21.40
N PHE A 161 15.45 -6.23 -20.13
CA PHE A 161 14.49 -5.89 -19.06
C PHE A 161 14.88 -4.61 -18.31
N ARG A 162 13.92 -3.71 -18.07
CA ARG A 162 14.12 -2.59 -17.13
C ARG A 162 14.24 -3.16 -15.72
N ILE A 163 15.34 -2.85 -15.06
CA ILE A 163 15.67 -3.29 -13.71
C ILE A 163 15.12 -2.25 -12.72
N TYR A 164 14.48 -2.72 -11.64
CA TYR A 164 13.85 -1.87 -10.62
C TYR A 164 14.47 -2.05 -9.22
N TRP A 165 15.66 -2.63 -9.16
CA TRP A 165 16.39 -3.02 -7.95
C TRP A 165 17.90 -2.98 -8.19
N ASP A 166 18.68 -2.85 -7.14
CA ASP A 166 20.13 -3.06 -7.17
C ASP A 166 20.50 -4.04 -6.03
N LEU A 167 20.71 -5.30 -6.42
CA LEU A 167 21.03 -6.38 -5.49
C LEU A 167 22.54 -6.50 -5.23
N ASP A 168 23.39 -5.74 -5.92
CA ASP A 168 24.84 -5.80 -5.75
C ASP A 168 25.31 -4.95 -4.54
N ILE A 169 24.50 -3.97 -4.14
CA ILE A 169 24.74 -3.13 -2.97
C ILE A 169 24.79 -4.00 -1.70
N GLN A 170 25.93 -3.96 -1.02
CA GLN A 170 26.14 -4.67 0.24
C GLN A 170 25.55 -3.89 1.42
N THR A 171 25.18 -4.61 2.46
CA THR A 171 24.64 -4.00 3.68
C THR A 171 25.73 -3.27 4.45
N ASN A 172 25.38 -2.13 5.02
CA ASN A 172 26.14 -1.48 6.09
C ASN A 172 25.45 -1.60 7.45
N ALA A 173 24.32 -2.32 7.52
CA ALA A 173 23.59 -2.54 8.77
C ALA A 173 24.33 -3.57 9.63
N VAL A 174 24.72 -3.16 10.84
CA VAL A 174 25.38 -4.02 11.83
C VAL A 174 24.39 -4.34 12.94
N ILE A 175 24.32 -5.61 13.33
CA ILE A 175 23.46 -6.11 14.40
C ILE A 175 24.28 -6.89 15.43
N ARG A 176 23.71 -7.09 16.61
CA ARG A 176 24.17 -8.14 17.52
C ARG A 176 23.69 -9.48 16.95
N GLU A 177 24.60 -10.45 16.88
CA GLU A 177 24.28 -11.80 16.43
C GLU A 177 23.18 -12.40 17.31
N HIS A 178 22.14 -12.94 16.66
CA HIS A 178 20.97 -13.47 17.35
C HIS A 178 20.69 -14.92 16.94
N ALA A 179 20.02 -15.64 17.83
CA ALA A 179 19.60 -17.00 17.56
C ALA A 179 18.65 -17.08 16.34
N PRO A 180 18.58 -18.22 15.65
CA PRO A 180 17.54 -18.47 14.64
C PRO A 180 16.14 -18.32 15.23
N ALA A 181 15.21 -17.80 14.44
CA ALA A 181 13.83 -17.59 14.83
C ALA A 181 13.06 -18.91 14.94
N ALA A 182 12.13 -18.98 15.89
CA ALA A 182 11.31 -20.15 16.18
C ALA A 182 10.06 -20.29 15.28
N HIS A 183 10.04 -19.64 14.12
CA HIS A 183 8.94 -19.81 13.16
C HIS A 183 9.00 -21.18 12.50
N LEU A 184 7.83 -21.74 12.18
CA LEU A 184 7.75 -22.98 11.42
C LEU A 184 8.03 -22.69 9.93
N PRO A 185 8.85 -23.51 9.24
CA PRO A 185 9.15 -23.32 7.83
C PRO A 185 7.88 -23.39 6.96
N PRO A 186 7.77 -22.57 5.91
CA PRO A 186 6.57 -22.50 5.10
C PRO A 186 6.38 -23.78 4.28
N HIS A 187 5.13 -24.23 4.19
CA HIS A 187 4.73 -25.40 3.42
C HIS A 187 3.49 -25.09 2.57
N PRO A 188 3.44 -25.43 1.26
CA PRO A 188 2.33 -25.08 0.38
C PRO A 188 0.94 -25.53 0.88
N GLU A 189 0.85 -26.70 1.54
CA GLU A 189 -0.43 -27.15 2.11
C GLU A 189 -0.92 -26.26 3.26
N ILE A 190 0.00 -25.78 4.10
CA ILE A 190 -0.33 -24.90 5.22
C ILE A 190 -0.68 -23.51 4.70
N GLU A 191 0.03 -23.04 3.68
CA GLU A 191 -0.26 -21.75 3.05
C GLU A 191 -1.62 -21.77 2.33
N LEU A 192 -1.99 -22.89 1.70
CA LEU A 192 -3.32 -23.08 1.12
C LEU A 192 -4.42 -23.04 2.19
N GLN A 193 -4.23 -23.74 3.32
CA GLN A 193 -5.19 -23.70 4.43
C GLN A 193 -5.29 -22.30 5.04
N ARG A 194 -4.16 -21.59 5.19
CA ARG A 194 -4.14 -20.21 5.66
C ARG A 194 -4.95 -19.31 4.73
N ALA A 195 -4.76 -19.43 3.41
CA ALA A 195 -5.52 -18.67 2.42
C ALA A 195 -7.04 -18.88 2.56
N GLN A 196 -7.48 -20.14 2.73
CA GLN A 196 -8.89 -20.49 2.91
C GLN A 196 -9.48 -19.89 4.20
N LEU A 197 -8.74 -19.98 5.31
CA LEU A 197 -9.18 -19.46 6.61
C LEU A 197 -9.22 -17.92 6.63
N VAL A 198 -8.25 -17.24 6.02
CA VAL A 198 -8.27 -15.78 5.90
C VAL A 198 -9.42 -15.31 5.02
N THR A 199 -9.68 -16.01 3.90
CA THR A 199 -10.84 -15.72 3.04
C THR A 199 -12.15 -15.84 3.82
N LYS A 200 -12.28 -16.92 4.61
CA LYS A 200 -13.43 -17.12 5.52
C LYS A 200 -13.52 -16.02 6.59
N LEU A 201 -12.39 -15.58 7.14
CA LEU A 201 -12.36 -14.51 8.13
C LEU A 201 -12.80 -13.16 7.55
N ARG A 202 -12.37 -12.82 6.33
CA ARG A 202 -12.86 -11.64 5.58
C ARG A 202 -14.36 -11.73 5.34
N GLN A 203 -14.86 -12.90 4.95
CA GLN A 203 -16.31 -13.13 4.77
C GLN A 203 -17.08 -12.91 6.08
N HIS A 204 -16.61 -13.45 7.20
CA HIS A 204 -17.24 -13.21 8.50
C HIS A 204 -17.21 -11.74 8.92
N TYR A 205 -16.14 -11.00 8.60
CA TYR A 205 -16.09 -9.56 8.86
C TYR A 205 -17.15 -8.80 8.05
N HIS A 206 -17.31 -9.16 6.78
CA HIS A 206 -18.37 -8.63 5.93
C HIS A 206 -19.77 -8.94 6.48
N GLU A 207 -20.04 -10.20 6.84
CA GLU A 207 -21.31 -10.62 7.42
C GLU A 207 -21.63 -9.87 8.72
N LEU A 208 -20.64 -9.69 9.60
CA LEU A 208 -20.81 -8.98 10.87
C LEU A 208 -21.12 -7.49 10.67
N CYS A 209 -20.39 -6.79 9.79
CA CYS A 209 -20.67 -5.38 9.49
C CYS A 209 -22.08 -5.20 8.93
N HIS A 210 -22.46 -6.04 7.98
CA HIS A 210 -23.77 -5.95 7.33
C HIS A 210 -24.92 -6.34 8.28
N GLN A 211 -24.78 -7.41 9.07
CA GLN A 211 -25.85 -7.88 9.95
C GLN A 211 -26.05 -6.99 11.17
N ARG A 212 -24.97 -6.42 11.74
CA ARG A 212 -25.05 -5.63 12.97
C ARG A 212 -25.27 -4.15 12.70
N GLU A 213 -24.56 -3.58 11.73
CA GLU A 213 -24.57 -2.14 11.47
C GLU A 213 -25.22 -1.77 10.13
N GLY A 214 -25.51 -2.74 9.26
CA GLY A 214 -26.13 -2.45 7.95
C GLY A 214 -25.19 -1.75 6.97
N ILE A 215 -23.88 -1.91 7.16
CA ILE A 215 -22.83 -1.32 6.30
C ILE A 215 -21.94 -2.41 5.71
N ASP A 216 -21.34 -2.12 4.56
CA ASP A 216 -20.20 -2.90 4.07
C ASP A 216 -18.96 -2.58 4.92
N PRO A 217 -18.00 -3.52 5.04
CA PRO A 217 -16.70 -3.21 5.63
C PRO A 217 -16.05 -1.98 4.99
N PRO A 218 -15.51 -1.04 5.79
CA PRO A 218 -14.71 0.05 5.26
C PRO A 218 -13.56 -0.49 4.40
N ARG A 219 -13.23 0.20 3.31
CA ARG A 219 -12.22 -0.30 2.36
C ARG A 219 -10.86 -0.41 3.05
N GLU A 220 -10.15 -1.52 2.82
CA GLU A 220 -8.83 -1.82 3.40
C GLU A 220 -8.80 -1.95 4.94
N SER A 221 -9.91 -1.79 5.66
CA SER A 221 -9.91 -1.83 7.13
C SER A 221 -9.45 -3.18 7.69
N PHE A 222 -9.75 -4.28 7.00
CA PHE A 222 -9.25 -5.61 7.38
C PHE A 222 -7.73 -5.71 7.23
N ASN A 223 -7.16 -5.10 6.17
CA ASN A 223 -5.72 -5.13 5.93
C ASN A 223 -4.98 -4.26 6.94
N ARG A 224 -5.51 -3.07 7.24
CA ARG A 224 -4.98 -2.20 8.31
C ARG A 224 -5.12 -2.84 9.68
N TRP A 225 -6.21 -3.56 9.94
CA TRP A 225 -6.37 -4.35 11.15
C TRP A 225 -5.27 -5.41 11.30
N LEU A 226 -4.91 -6.14 10.23
CA LEU A 226 -3.80 -7.10 10.30
C LEU A 226 -2.47 -6.41 10.67
N LEU A 227 -2.17 -5.26 10.06
CA LEU A 227 -0.96 -4.48 10.36
C LEU A 227 -0.95 -4.00 11.81
N GLU A 228 -2.04 -3.37 12.26
CA GLU A 228 -2.17 -2.81 13.59
C GLU A 228 -2.08 -3.90 14.66
N ARG A 229 -2.78 -5.02 14.50
CA ARG A 229 -2.70 -6.13 15.44
C ARG A 229 -1.28 -6.70 15.53
N LYS A 230 -0.55 -6.81 14.41
CA LYS A 230 0.83 -7.33 14.39
C LYS A 230 1.85 -6.43 15.09
N VAL A 231 1.52 -5.19 15.42
CA VAL A 231 2.36 -4.34 16.28
C VAL A 231 2.45 -4.90 17.70
N ILE A 232 1.33 -5.44 18.22
CA ILE A 232 1.19 -5.87 19.62
C ILE A 232 1.05 -7.39 19.79
N ASP A 233 0.82 -8.12 18.70
CA ASP A 233 0.57 -9.56 18.71
C ASP A 233 1.79 -10.35 19.21
N LYS A 234 1.58 -11.16 20.24
CA LYS A 234 2.55 -12.12 20.76
C LYS A 234 2.29 -13.54 20.24
N GLY A 235 1.33 -13.67 19.32
CA GLY A 235 0.95 -14.92 18.67
C GLY A 235 2.03 -15.52 17.78
N GLN A 236 1.82 -16.77 17.36
CA GLN A 236 2.83 -17.54 16.60
C GLN A 236 2.57 -17.63 15.10
N ASP A 237 1.37 -17.30 14.62
CA ASP A 237 1.10 -17.30 13.18
C ASP A 237 1.71 -16.03 12.55
N PRO A 238 2.40 -16.13 11.40
CA PRO A 238 3.06 -14.97 10.80
C PRO A 238 2.06 -13.94 10.23
N LEU A 239 0.80 -14.30 9.99
CA LEU A 239 -0.20 -13.42 9.38
C LEU A 239 -1.36 -13.10 10.31
N LEU A 240 -1.99 -14.13 10.91
CA LEU A 240 -3.18 -13.96 11.73
C LEU A 240 -2.80 -13.56 13.16
N PRO A 241 -3.45 -12.53 13.75
CA PRO A 241 -3.27 -12.20 15.16
C PRO A 241 -3.96 -13.23 16.07
N SER A 242 -3.36 -13.52 17.23
CA SER A 242 -3.91 -14.51 18.16
C SER A 242 -3.63 -14.27 19.63
N ASP A 243 -2.72 -13.35 19.99
CA ASP A 243 -2.42 -12.98 21.37
C ASP A 243 -2.15 -11.47 21.47
N CYS A 244 -3.23 -10.67 21.46
CA CYS A 244 -3.22 -9.22 21.48
C CYS A 244 -3.93 -8.67 22.71
N GLU A 245 -3.34 -7.67 23.36
CA GLU A 245 -3.97 -6.86 24.39
C GLU A 245 -3.82 -5.36 24.05
N PRO A 246 -4.92 -4.59 23.91
CA PRO A 246 -6.32 -4.99 24.10
C PRO A 246 -6.88 -5.85 22.95
N VAL A 247 -7.92 -6.65 23.24
CA VAL A 247 -8.64 -7.48 22.25
C VAL A 247 -9.27 -6.64 21.14
N ILE A 248 -9.88 -5.51 21.51
CA ILE A 248 -10.55 -4.61 20.56
C ILE A 248 -9.49 -3.81 19.83
N SER A 249 -9.56 -3.82 18.49
CA SER A 249 -8.65 -3.04 17.65
C SER A 249 -9.10 -1.59 17.55
N PRO A 250 -8.27 -0.61 17.95
CA PRO A 250 -8.59 0.80 17.78
C PRO A 250 -8.68 1.19 16.31
N SER A 251 -7.87 0.58 15.41
CA SER A 251 -7.95 0.81 13.96
C SER A 251 -9.29 0.33 13.39
N MET A 252 -9.63 -0.96 13.58
CA MET A 252 -10.89 -1.49 13.05
C MET A 252 -12.11 -0.78 13.65
N PHE A 253 -12.08 -0.49 14.95
CA PHE A 253 -13.16 0.24 15.63
C PHE A 253 -13.35 1.64 15.02
N ARG A 254 -12.26 2.42 14.89
CA ARG A 254 -12.28 3.77 14.34
C ARG A 254 -12.87 3.81 12.93
N GLU A 255 -12.45 2.89 12.07
CA GLU A 255 -12.91 2.84 10.68
C GLU A 255 -14.37 2.40 10.54
N VAL A 256 -14.79 1.36 11.28
CA VAL A 256 -16.19 0.92 11.27
C VAL A 256 -17.10 2.01 11.82
N MET A 257 -16.70 2.68 12.90
CA MET A 257 -17.46 3.79 13.48
C MET A 257 -17.59 4.99 12.54
N ASN A 258 -16.60 5.25 11.69
CA ASN A 258 -16.63 6.37 10.74
C ASN A 258 -17.69 6.19 9.63
N ASP A 259 -18.02 4.94 9.29
CA ASP A 259 -19.04 4.60 8.28
C ASP A 259 -20.45 4.43 8.90
N ILE A 260 -20.62 4.74 10.19
CA ILE A 260 -21.91 4.68 10.90
C ILE A 260 -22.50 6.10 11.02
N PRO A 261 -23.82 6.29 10.77
CA PRO A 261 -24.83 5.28 10.46
C PRO A 261 -24.92 4.93 8.97
N ILE A 262 -24.24 5.70 8.12
CA ILE A 262 -24.03 5.39 6.70
C ILE A 262 -22.64 5.83 6.29
N ARG A 263 -22.05 5.10 5.35
CA ARG A 263 -20.81 5.51 4.69
C ARG A 263 -21.04 6.78 3.87
N LEU A 264 -20.19 7.78 4.10
CA LEU A 264 -20.18 8.99 3.29
C LEU A 264 -19.40 8.73 2.00
N SER A 265 -20.05 8.99 0.87
CA SER A 265 -19.46 8.88 -0.47
C SER A 265 -19.13 10.25 -1.01
N ARG A 266 -18.10 10.36 -1.86
CA ARG A 266 -17.81 11.59 -2.61
C ARG A 266 -19.04 12.07 -3.39
N ILE A 267 -19.35 13.35 -3.23
CA ILE A 267 -20.47 14.01 -3.89
C ILE A 267 -19.94 14.84 -5.06
N LYS A 268 -20.40 14.53 -6.27
CA LYS A 268 -20.08 15.33 -7.47
C LYS A 268 -21.16 16.38 -7.69
N TYR A 269 -22.42 15.97 -7.60
CA TYR A 269 -23.55 16.79 -8.01
C TYR A 269 -24.42 17.25 -6.82
N LYS A 270 -25.11 18.38 -6.98
CA LYS A 270 -26.05 18.95 -5.99
C LYS A 270 -27.10 17.92 -5.53
N GLU A 271 -27.69 17.17 -6.45
CA GLU A 271 -28.73 16.18 -6.12
C GLU A 271 -28.19 14.99 -5.31
N GLU A 272 -26.91 14.63 -5.49
CA GLU A 272 -26.25 13.62 -4.67
C GLU A 272 -26.04 14.14 -3.24
N ALA A 273 -25.67 15.43 -3.08
CA ALA A 273 -25.51 16.07 -1.78
C ALA A 273 -26.81 16.05 -0.98
N ARG A 274 -27.90 16.47 -1.63
CA ARG A 274 -29.25 16.46 -1.06
C ARG A 274 -29.67 15.05 -0.65
N LYS A 275 -29.43 14.05 -1.50
CA LYS A 275 -29.75 12.64 -1.21
C LYS A 275 -28.92 12.09 -0.06
N LEU A 276 -27.62 12.40 0.02
CA LEU A 276 -26.76 11.92 1.10
C LEU A 276 -27.17 12.53 2.43
N LEU A 277 -27.43 13.84 2.48
CA LEU A 277 -27.93 14.53 3.68
C LEU A 277 -29.23 13.89 4.18
N PHE A 278 -30.18 13.65 3.27
CA PHE A 278 -31.44 12.99 3.62
C PHE A 278 -31.21 11.58 4.18
N LYS A 279 -30.40 10.77 3.50
CA LYS A 279 -30.06 9.39 3.94
C LYS A 279 -29.39 9.39 5.31
N TYR A 280 -28.49 10.33 5.57
CA TYR A 280 -27.81 10.42 6.86
C TYR A 280 -28.80 10.74 7.98
N ALA A 281 -29.65 11.76 7.78
CA ALA A 281 -30.68 12.14 8.76
C ALA A 281 -31.66 10.98 9.04
N GLU A 282 -32.09 10.28 7.97
CA GLU A 282 -32.99 9.12 8.09
C GLU A 282 -32.32 7.96 8.83
N ALA A 283 -31.07 7.62 8.49
CA ALA A 283 -30.35 6.55 9.14
C ALA A 283 -30.04 6.84 10.62
N ALA A 284 -29.63 8.07 10.95
CA ALA A 284 -29.41 8.50 12.32
C ALA A 284 -30.69 8.41 13.16
N LYS A 285 -31.82 8.88 12.62
CA LYS A 285 -33.14 8.76 13.25
C LYS A 285 -33.55 7.30 13.43
N LYS A 286 -33.44 6.46 12.39
CA LYS A 286 -33.77 5.04 12.45
C LYS A 286 -32.93 4.29 13.49
N MET A 287 -31.64 4.61 13.57
CA MET A 287 -30.73 4.00 14.54
C MET A 287 -31.12 4.36 15.97
N ILE A 288 -31.38 5.64 16.26
CA ILE A 288 -31.79 6.08 17.60
C ILE A 288 -33.16 5.52 18.00
N ASP A 289 -34.03 5.28 17.02
CA ASP A 289 -35.35 4.69 17.25
C ASP A 289 -35.30 3.20 17.57
N SER A 290 -34.49 2.44 16.86
CA SER A 290 -34.43 0.97 16.98
C SER A 290 -33.48 0.46 18.06
N ARG A 291 -32.57 1.28 18.56
CA ARG A 291 -31.57 0.88 19.56
C ARG A 291 -31.82 1.50 20.93
N ASN A 292 -31.18 0.90 21.93
CA ASN A 292 -31.14 1.45 23.28
C ASN A 292 -30.31 2.74 23.28
N ALA A 293 -30.94 3.84 23.66
CA ALA A 293 -30.33 5.16 23.71
C ALA A 293 -30.89 5.94 24.90
N SER A 294 -30.06 6.75 25.54
CA SER A 294 -30.51 7.64 26.62
C SER A 294 -31.61 8.60 26.12
N PRO A 295 -32.55 9.03 26.98
CA PRO A 295 -33.59 9.99 26.60
C PRO A 295 -33.04 11.28 25.97
N GLU A 296 -31.90 11.76 26.47
CA GLU A 296 -31.19 12.95 25.95
C GLU A 296 -30.73 12.73 24.51
N SER A 297 -29.89 11.71 24.25
CA SER A 297 -29.46 11.34 22.89
C SER A 297 -30.63 11.13 21.92
N ARG A 298 -31.72 10.51 22.39
CA ARG A 298 -32.93 10.30 21.57
C ARG A 298 -33.57 11.62 21.18
N LYS A 299 -33.70 12.56 22.12
CA LYS A 299 -34.25 13.89 21.86
C LYS A 299 -33.38 14.68 20.89
N VAL A 300 -32.07 14.74 21.14
CA VAL A 300 -31.10 15.51 20.33
C VAL A 300 -31.07 15.01 18.89
N VAL A 301 -30.88 13.71 18.67
CA VAL A 301 -30.78 13.14 17.31
C VAL A 301 -32.11 13.30 16.56
N LYS A 302 -33.25 13.02 17.21
CA LYS A 302 -34.55 13.17 16.55
C LYS A 302 -34.82 14.60 16.13
N TRP A 303 -34.57 15.56 17.02
CA TRP A 303 -34.81 16.96 16.73
C TRP A 303 -33.96 17.45 15.56
N ASN A 304 -32.64 17.17 15.57
CA ASN A 304 -31.74 17.58 14.50
C ASN A 304 -32.06 16.90 13.15
N ALA A 305 -32.42 15.62 13.17
CA ALA A 305 -32.82 14.90 11.97
C ALA A 305 -34.15 15.45 11.39
N GLU A 306 -35.14 15.72 12.24
CA GLU A 306 -36.43 16.27 11.83
C GLU A 306 -36.33 17.72 11.34
N ASP A 307 -35.49 18.54 11.98
CA ASP A 307 -35.16 19.89 11.52
C ASP A 307 -34.53 19.85 10.12
N THR A 308 -33.54 18.97 9.92
CA THR A 308 -32.89 18.79 8.61
C THR A 308 -33.90 18.34 7.54
N MET A 309 -34.76 17.35 7.85
CA MET A 309 -35.81 16.89 6.94
C MET A 309 -36.89 17.95 6.67
N SER A 310 -37.17 18.83 7.63
CA SER A 310 -38.07 19.97 7.47
C SER A 310 -37.45 21.04 6.56
N TRP A 311 -36.18 21.37 6.77
CA TRP A 311 -35.43 22.31 5.95
C TRP A 311 -35.35 21.81 4.49
N LEU A 312 -35.03 20.54 4.27
CA LEU A 312 -35.03 19.91 2.94
C LEU A 312 -36.38 20.03 2.21
N ARG A 313 -37.51 20.03 2.94
CA ARG A 313 -38.85 20.20 2.36
C ARG A 313 -39.21 21.65 2.05
N ARG A 314 -38.60 22.62 2.74
CA ARG A 314 -38.89 24.06 2.57
C ARG A 314 -38.00 24.68 1.50
N ASP A 315 -36.71 24.44 1.58
CA ASP A 315 -35.71 25.07 0.72
C ASP A 315 -35.38 24.18 -0.50
N HIS A 316 -35.79 24.65 -1.67
CA HIS A 316 -35.49 24.02 -2.95
C HIS A 316 -34.36 24.75 -3.69
N SER A 317 -33.93 25.91 -3.19
CA SER A 317 -32.92 26.77 -3.79
C SER A 317 -31.49 26.51 -3.29
N ALA A 318 -31.32 25.81 -2.17
CA ALA A 318 -30.02 25.49 -1.57
C ALA A 318 -28.98 24.94 -2.58
N SER A 319 -27.75 25.42 -2.48
CA SER A 319 -26.59 25.01 -3.28
C SER A 319 -26.05 23.64 -2.85
N LYS A 320 -25.04 23.13 -3.57
CA LYS A 320 -24.36 21.88 -3.18
C LYS A 320 -23.65 22.07 -1.84
N GLU A 321 -23.00 23.22 -1.66
CA GLU A 321 -22.23 23.61 -0.50
C GLU A 321 -23.13 23.72 0.73
N ASP A 322 -24.32 24.32 0.60
CA ASP A 322 -25.31 24.39 1.68
C ASP A 322 -25.71 23.01 2.21
N TYR A 323 -25.88 22.01 1.31
CA TYR A 323 -26.17 20.63 1.72
C TYR A 323 -25.00 19.97 2.45
N MET A 324 -23.77 20.27 2.03
CA MET A 324 -22.55 19.74 2.67
C MET A 324 -22.34 20.35 4.05
N ASP A 325 -22.48 21.66 4.18
CA ASP A 325 -22.36 22.37 5.46
C ASP A 325 -23.42 21.89 6.45
N ARG A 326 -24.66 21.66 5.98
CA ARG A 326 -25.73 21.09 6.80
C ARG A 326 -25.44 19.64 7.20
N LEU A 327 -24.84 18.84 6.32
CA LEU A 327 -24.43 17.46 6.63
C LEU A 327 -23.36 17.44 7.70
N GLU A 328 -22.34 18.29 7.58
CA GLU A 328 -21.27 18.40 8.56
C GLU A 328 -21.82 18.87 9.91
N HIS A 329 -22.68 19.90 9.92
CA HIS A 329 -23.37 20.34 11.14
C HIS A 329 -24.20 19.20 11.77
N LEU A 330 -24.99 18.48 10.98
CA LEU A 330 -25.80 17.37 11.46
C LEU A 330 -24.93 16.25 12.04
N ARG A 331 -23.78 15.97 11.42
CA ARG A 331 -22.81 14.98 11.88
C ARG A 331 -22.15 15.41 13.19
N GLN A 332 -21.81 16.68 13.35
CA GLN A 332 -21.27 17.21 14.60
C GLN A 332 -22.29 17.11 15.75
N GLN A 333 -23.57 17.41 15.49
CA GLN A 333 -24.62 17.33 16.50
C GLN A 333 -25.02 15.89 16.83
N CYS A 334 -25.20 15.02 15.82
CA CYS A 334 -25.67 13.65 16.03
C CYS A 334 -24.55 12.63 16.30
N GLY A 335 -23.33 12.90 15.82
CA GLY A 335 -22.20 11.96 15.79
C GLY A 335 -21.88 11.34 17.15
N PRO A 336 -21.67 12.12 18.22
CA PRO A 336 -21.39 11.58 19.55
C PRO A 336 -22.50 10.66 20.08
N HIS A 337 -23.76 11.00 19.81
CA HIS A 337 -24.93 10.23 20.25
C HIS A 337 -25.09 8.94 19.46
N VAL A 338 -24.90 8.98 18.14
CA VAL A 338 -24.92 7.81 17.26
C VAL A 338 -23.76 6.87 17.63
N ALA A 339 -22.57 7.42 17.85
CA ALA A 339 -21.39 6.66 18.25
C ALA A 339 -21.62 5.94 19.59
N ALA A 340 -22.17 6.62 20.60
CA ALA A 340 -22.47 6.02 21.89
C ALA A 340 -23.42 4.81 21.79
N VAL A 341 -24.36 4.85 20.84
CA VAL A 341 -25.36 3.79 20.63
C VAL A 341 -24.83 2.62 19.79
N ALA A 342 -23.87 2.87 18.90
CA ALA A 342 -23.24 1.84 18.09
C ALA A 342 -22.04 1.15 18.77
N LYS A 343 -21.44 1.80 19.77
CA LYS A 343 -20.18 1.39 20.41
C LYS A 343 -20.11 -0.10 20.75
N ASP A 344 -21.00 -0.61 21.59
CA ASP A 344 -20.97 -2.01 22.06
C ASP A 344 -21.10 -3.02 20.92
N SER A 345 -21.89 -2.67 19.89
CA SER A 345 -22.08 -3.51 18.72
C SER A 345 -20.79 -3.61 17.89
N VAL A 346 -20.13 -2.47 17.66
CA VAL A 346 -18.85 -2.40 16.92
C VAL A 346 -17.71 -3.06 17.69
N GLU A 347 -17.60 -2.83 19.00
CA GLU A 347 -16.66 -3.57 19.87
C GLU A 347 -16.89 -5.08 19.76
N GLY A 348 -18.15 -5.50 19.68
CA GLY A 348 -18.54 -6.88 19.43
C GLY A 348 -18.11 -7.43 18.07
N ILE A 349 -18.07 -6.61 17.01
CA ILE A 349 -17.51 -6.99 15.69
C ILE A 349 -16.00 -7.23 15.84
N CYS A 350 -15.28 -6.24 16.38
CA CYS A 350 -13.83 -6.31 16.57
C CYS A 350 -13.41 -7.54 17.39
N SER A 351 -14.08 -7.74 18.54
CA SER A 351 -13.83 -8.88 19.43
C SER A 351 -14.11 -10.21 18.74
N LYS A 352 -15.22 -10.34 18.00
CA LYS A 352 -15.57 -11.59 17.33
C LYS A 352 -14.58 -11.97 16.22
N ILE A 353 -14.13 -10.99 15.43
CA ILE A 353 -13.12 -11.22 14.38
C ILE A 353 -11.78 -11.63 14.98
N TYR A 354 -11.35 -10.98 16.05
CA TYR A 354 -10.13 -11.39 16.77
C TYR A 354 -10.24 -12.83 17.31
N GLN A 355 -11.36 -13.19 17.95
CA GLN A 355 -11.57 -14.55 18.47
C GLN A 355 -11.50 -15.63 17.37
N LEU A 356 -12.14 -15.37 16.22
CA LEU A 356 -12.09 -16.28 15.07
C LEU A 356 -10.67 -16.39 14.50
N SER A 357 -9.94 -15.27 14.43
CA SER A 357 -8.53 -15.25 14.04
C SER A 357 -7.67 -16.11 14.96
N ALA A 358 -7.83 -15.98 16.27
CA ALA A 358 -7.11 -16.77 17.26
C ALA A 358 -7.42 -18.28 17.16
N GLU A 359 -8.68 -18.64 16.91
CA GLU A 359 -9.09 -20.03 16.63
C GLU A 359 -8.41 -20.57 15.37
N TYR A 360 -8.41 -19.80 14.27
CA TYR A 360 -7.81 -20.21 13.00
C TYR A 360 -6.30 -20.33 13.09
N SER A 361 -5.64 -19.41 13.79
CA SER A 361 -4.21 -19.45 14.11
C SER A 361 -3.86 -20.74 14.88
N ARG A 362 -4.65 -21.10 15.91
CA ARG A 362 -4.44 -22.35 16.67
C ARG A 362 -4.61 -23.59 15.80
N ARG A 363 -5.65 -23.63 14.96
CA ARG A 363 -5.89 -24.73 14.03
C ARG A 363 -4.74 -24.89 13.03
N LEU A 364 -4.28 -23.80 12.42
CA LEU A 364 -3.14 -23.81 11.50
C LEU A 364 -1.88 -24.32 12.19
N ARG A 365 -1.60 -23.85 13.42
CA ARG A 365 -0.45 -24.29 14.20
C ARG A 365 -0.50 -25.80 14.45
N GLN A 366 -1.64 -26.33 14.88
CA GLN A 366 -1.82 -27.76 15.13
C GLN A 366 -1.57 -28.59 13.87
N THR A 367 -2.17 -28.19 12.73
CA THR A 367 -1.96 -28.89 11.45
C THR A 367 -0.51 -28.78 10.97
N HIS A 368 0.13 -27.62 11.15
CA HIS A 368 1.52 -27.43 10.75
C HIS A 368 2.47 -28.29 11.58
N LEU A 369 2.27 -28.36 12.90
CA LEU A 369 3.06 -29.23 13.78
C LEU A 369 2.87 -30.71 13.43
N SER A 370 1.66 -31.15 13.06
CA SER A 370 1.42 -32.54 12.64
C SER A 370 2.12 -32.92 11.32
N LEU A 371 2.48 -31.93 10.50
CA LEU A 371 3.20 -32.13 9.24
C LEU A 371 4.72 -32.28 9.47
N LEU A 372 5.23 -31.73 10.57
CA LEU A 372 6.62 -31.87 10.98
C LEU A 372 6.77 -33.22 11.70
N GLN A 373 7.45 -34.17 11.04
CA GLN A 373 7.55 -35.56 11.51
C GLN A 373 8.28 -35.72 12.85
N ASP A 374 9.18 -34.78 13.19
CA ASP A 374 9.84 -34.69 14.49
C ASP A 374 9.47 -33.36 15.18
N PRO A 375 9.11 -33.37 16.47
CA PRO A 375 8.90 -32.13 17.21
C PRO A 375 10.20 -31.30 17.19
N PRO A 376 10.10 -29.95 17.19
CA PRO A 376 11.28 -29.10 17.28
C PRO A 376 12.12 -29.54 18.47
N THR A 377 13.32 -30.08 18.22
CA THR A 377 14.26 -30.34 19.31
C THR A 377 14.61 -28.98 19.90
N GLU A 378 14.38 -28.78 21.20
CA GLU A 378 14.84 -27.58 21.89
C GLU A 378 16.36 -27.50 21.68
N ALA A 379 16.79 -26.61 20.80
CA ALA A 379 18.21 -26.40 20.55
C ALA A 379 18.84 -25.93 21.86
N CYS A 380 19.85 -26.66 22.33
CA CYS A 380 20.68 -26.26 23.45
C CYS A 380 21.22 -24.86 23.15
N ALA A 381 20.71 -23.85 23.85
CA ALA A 381 21.10 -22.47 23.63
C ALA A 381 22.56 -22.30 24.08
N SER A 382 23.49 -22.30 23.12
CA SER A 382 24.83 -21.78 23.36
C SER A 382 24.68 -20.33 23.82
N PRO A 383 25.42 -19.87 24.85
CA PRO A 383 25.30 -18.51 25.35
C PRO A 383 25.46 -17.51 24.19
N PRO A 384 24.58 -16.49 24.08
CA PRO A 384 24.63 -15.55 22.98
C PRO A 384 25.99 -14.85 22.99
N GLN A 385 26.83 -15.17 22.00
CA GLN A 385 28.05 -14.42 21.78
C GLN A 385 27.63 -13.02 21.37
N SER A 386 28.00 -12.01 22.18
CA SER A 386 27.68 -10.59 21.94
C SER A 386 28.53 -10.01 20.80
N ARG A 387 28.63 -10.73 19.69
CA ARG A 387 29.41 -10.34 18.52
C ARG A 387 28.59 -9.43 17.63
N LEU A 388 29.19 -8.32 17.22
CA LEU A 388 28.64 -7.45 16.19
C LEU A 388 28.99 -8.02 14.81
N VAL A 389 27.97 -8.15 13.96
CA VAL A 389 28.09 -8.70 12.61
C VAL A 389 27.26 -7.87 11.64
N TYR A 390 27.65 -7.86 10.36
CA TYR A 390 26.74 -7.36 9.33
C TYR A 390 25.46 -8.20 9.31
N CYS A 391 24.32 -7.55 9.09
CA CYS A 391 23.04 -8.24 9.14
C CYS A 391 22.94 -9.32 8.06
N TYR A 392 22.27 -10.41 8.41
CA TYR A 392 21.98 -11.53 7.53
C TYR A 392 20.47 -11.82 7.55
N PRO A 393 19.92 -12.50 6.52
CA PRO A 393 18.51 -12.85 6.51
C PRO A 393 18.13 -13.71 7.72
N VAL A 394 16.90 -13.56 8.22
CA VAL A 394 16.40 -14.39 9.32
C VAL A 394 16.53 -15.86 8.98
N ARG A 395 17.02 -16.63 9.96
CA ARG A 395 17.18 -18.08 9.88
C ARG A 395 16.12 -18.75 10.74
N LEU A 396 15.62 -19.89 10.30
CA LEU A 396 14.67 -20.69 11.07
C LEU A 396 15.42 -21.78 11.84
N SER A 397 15.07 -21.97 13.11
CA SER A 397 15.66 -23.04 13.92
C SER A 397 15.17 -24.43 13.51
N VAL A 398 13.93 -24.51 13.03
CA VAL A 398 13.30 -25.75 12.59
C VAL A 398 13.69 -26.03 11.12
N PRO A 399 14.21 -27.22 10.80
CA PRO A 399 14.53 -27.60 9.42
C PRO A 399 13.28 -27.62 8.52
N SER A 400 13.42 -27.19 7.27
CA SER A 400 12.33 -27.28 6.30
C SER A 400 12.01 -28.75 5.97
N PRO A 401 10.72 -29.17 6.06
CA PRO A 401 10.33 -30.51 5.64
C PRO A 401 10.51 -30.67 4.11
N PRO A 402 10.46 -31.90 3.58
CA PRO A 402 10.36 -32.13 2.16
C PRO A 402 9.16 -31.36 1.59
N LEU A 403 9.40 -30.53 0.56
CA LEU A 403 8.34 -29.71 -0.03
C LEU A 403 7.71 -30.43 -1.23
N PRO A 404 6.38 -30.31 -1.41
CA PRO A 404 5.70 -30.90 -2.54
C PRO A 404 6.09 -30.19 -3.84
N ARG A 405 5.99 -30.92 -4.96
CA ARG A 405 6.27 -30.37 -6.29
C ARG A 405 5.25 -29.29 -6.65
N VAL A 406 5.75 -28.17 -7.15
CA VAL A 406 4.97 -27.08 -7.74
C VAL A 406 5.27 -27.04 -9.24
N GLU A 407 4.23 -26.93 -10.04
CA GLU A 407 4.34 -26.82 -11.50
C GLU A 407 4.61 -25.38 -11.90
N LEU A 408 5.53 -25.16 -12.84
CA LEU A 408 5.83 -23.86 -13.42
C LEU A 408 5.62 -23.92 -14.93
N HIS A 409 4.89 -22.94 -15.46
CA HIS A 409 4.85 -22.64 -16.89
C HIS A 409 4.89 -21.13 -17.10
N PHE A 410 5.22 -20.71 -18.32
CA PHE A 410 5.25 -19.29 -18.69
C PHE A 410 4.19 -19.01 -19.76
N GLU A 411 3.42 -17.94 -19.54
CA GLU A 411 2.42 -17.43 -20.48
C GLU A 411 2.66 -15.92 -20.65
N ASN A 412 2.99 -15.47 -21.87
CA ASN A 412 3.15 -14.03 -22.19
C ASN A 412 4.02 -13.25 -21.17
N ASP A 413 5.24 -13.73 -20.88
CA ASP A 413 6.16 -13.16 -19.88
C ASP A 413 5.63 -13.14 -18.43
N VAL A 414 4.65 -13.98 -18.11
CA VAL A 414 4.18 -14.24 -16.75
C VAL A 414 4.53 -15.66 -16.35
N ALA A 415 5.22 -15.83 -15.22
CA ALA A 415 5.41 -17.11 -14.58
C ALA A 415 4.13 -17.50 -13.82
N CYS A 416 3.59 -18.66 -14.16
CA CYS A 416 2.39 -19.23 -13.56
C CYS A 416 2.80 -20.46 -12.74
N LEU A 417 2.72 -20.36 -11.42
CA LEU A 417 3.05 -21.45 -10.50
C LEU A 417 1.76 -22.10 -10.01
N ARG A 418 1.66 -23.43 -10.08
CA ARG A 418 0.46 -24.18 -9.72
C ARG A 418 0.74 -25.25 -8.67
N PHE A 419 -0.09 -25.28 -7.64
CA PHE A 419 -0.10 -26.30 -6.60
C PHE A 419 -1.54 -26.72 -6.30
N ARG A 420 -1.87 -28.01 -6.43
CA ARG A 420 -3.23 -28.55 -6.20
C ARG A 420 -4.36 -27.75 -6.88
N GLY A 421 -4.14 -27.33 -8.12
CA GLY A 421 -5.10 -26.54 -8.91
C GLY A 421 -5.06 -25.02 -8.63
N GLU A 422 -4.46 -24.59 -7.52
CA GLU A 422 -4.32 -23.18 -7.16
C GLU A 422 -3.12 -22.54 -7.87
N MET A 423 -3.41 -21.47 -8.61
CA MET A 423 -2.42 -20.76 -9.43
C MET A 423 -2.06 -19.43 -8.81
N VAL A 424 -0.77 -19.10 -8.81
CA VAL A 424 -0.24 -17.76 -8.51
C VAL A 424 0.61 -17.28 -9.68
N LYS A 425 0.64 -15.96 -9.88
CA LYS A 425 1.28 -15.34 -11.05
C LYS A 425 2.29 -14.29 -10.61
N VAL A 426 3.36 -14.16 -11.37
CA VAL A 426 4.38 -13.12 -11.22
C VAL A 426 5.01 -12.84 -12.58
N ASN A 427 5.31 -11.59 -12.90
CA ASN A 427 5.98 -11.26 -14.15
C ASN A 427 7.40 -11.85 -14.18
N ARG A 428 7.89 -12.13 -15.39
CA ARG A 428 9.18 -12.80 -15.62
C ARG A 428 10.35 -12.07 -14.95
N GLY A 429 10.34 -10.73 -14.96
CA GLY A 429 11.37 -9.92 -14.30
C GLY A 429 11.43 -10.17 -12.80
N HIS A 430 10.27 -10.17 -12.12
CA HIS A 430 10.21 -10.43 -10.69
C HIS A 430 10.46 -11.91 -10.35
N PHE A 431 10.09 -12.86 -11.21
CA PHE A 431 10.48 -14.26 -11.03
C PHE A 431 12.02 -14.41 -11.00
N SER A 432 12.71 -13.79 -11.96
CA SER A 432 14.19 -13.76 -11.98
C SER A 432 14.79 -13.01 -10.79
N LYS A 433 14.16 -11.92 -10.34
CA LYS A 433 14.55 -11.22 -9.10
C LYS A 433 14.51 -12.17 -7.90
N LEU A 434 13.43 -12.92 -7.74
CA LEU A 434 13.26 -13.87 -6.64
C LEU A 434 14.31 -14.99 -6.70
N GLU A 435 14.67 -15.46 -7.89
CA GLU A 435 15.75 -16.44 -8.06
C GLU A 435 17.11 -15.88 -7.58
N LEU A 436 17.43 -14.62 -7.93
CA LEU A 436 18.65 -13.95 -7.45
C LEU A 436 18.64 -13.74 -5.94
N LEU A 437 17.55 -13.21 -5.39
CA LEU A 437 17.38 -13.03 -3.95
C LEU A 437 17.53 -14.36 -3.19
N TYR A 438 16.95 -15.43 -3.72
CA TYR A 438 17.07 -16.77 -3.15
C TYR A 438 18.51 -17.27 -3.18
N ARG A 439 19.24 -17.07 -4.29
CA ARG A 439 20.66 -17.42 -4.40
C ARG A 439 21.53 -16.70 -3.38
N TYR A 440 21.26 -15.43 -3.11
CA TYR A 440 22.02 -14.66 -2.13
C TYR A 440 21.67 -14.98 -0.68
N SER A 441 20.44 -15.45 -0.44
CA SER A 441 19.86 -15.45 0.92
C SER A 441 19.65 -16.86 1.47
N CYS A 442 19.21 -17.81 0.64
CA CYS A 442 18.91 -19.17 1.05
C CYS A 442 20.20 -19.99 1.20
N ILE A 443 20.37 -20.66 2.34
CA ILE A 443 21.55 -21.47 2.65
C ILE A 443 21.24 -22.96 2.83
N ASP A 444 19.97 -23.34 2.88
CA ASP A 444 19.51 -24.72 3.16
C ASP A 444 18.95 -25.44 1.92
N ASP A 445 19.18 -24.88 0.72
CA ASP A 445 18.70 -25.41 -0.55
C ASP A 445 19.71 -25.15 -1.69
N PRO A 446 20.92 -25.75 -1.64
CA PRO A 446 21.99 -25.48 -2.60
C PRO A 446 21.66 -25.88 -4.04
N ARG A 447 20.67 -26.77 -4.23
CA ARG A 447 20.23 -27.28 -5.54
C ARG A 447 18.91 -26.67 -6.03
N PHE A 448 18.35 -25.71 -5.30
CA PHE A 448 17.09 -25.04 -5.65
C PHE A 448 15.90 -26.01 -5.75
N GLU A 449 15.94 -27.13 -5.02
CA GLU A 449 14.89 -28.16 -5.01
C GLU A 449 13.61 -27.63 -4.34
N LYS A 450 13.74 -26.72 -3.37
CA LYS A 450 12.65 -26.11 -2.61
C LYS A 450 12.18 -24.77 -3.18
N PHE A 451 12.91 -24.22 -4.16
CA PHE A 451 12.71 -22.86 -4.68
C PHE A 451 11.28 -22.60 -5.15
N LEU A 452 10.74 -23.43 -6.05
CA LEU A 452 9.39 -23.21 -6.61
C LEU A 452 8.29 -23.28 -5.55
N SER A 453 8.41 -24.19 -4.58
CA SER A 453 7.46 -24.33 -3.49
C SER A 453 7.48 -23.12 -2.56
N ARG A 454 8.67 -22.58 -2.27
CA ARG A 454 8.83 -21.33 -1.51
C ARG A 454 8.31 -20.11 -2.28
N VAL A 455 8.60 -19.99 -3.59
CA VAL A 455 8.03 -18.91 -4.41
C VAL A 455 6.50 -18.97 -4.43
N TRP A 456 5.91 -20.17 -4.54
CA TRP A 456 4.46 -20.32 -4.46
C TRP A 456 3.91 -19.86 -3.11
N CYS A 457 4.52 -20.27 -2.00
CA CYS A 457 4.14 -19.82 -0.65
C CYS A 457 4.25 -18.30 -0.51
N LEU A 458 5.35 -17.71 -0.98
CA LEU A 458 5.58 -16.26 -0.95
C LEU A 458 4.46 -15.51 -1.68
N LEU A 459 4.19 -15.87 -2.94
CA LEU A 459 3.18 -15.20 -3.75
C LEU A 459 1.78 -15.40 -3.15
N LYS A 460 1.46 -16.61 -2.67
CA LYS A 460 0.19 -16.89 -2.01
C LYS A 460 0.04 -16.08 -0.71
N ARG A 461 1.10 -15.96 0.10
CA ARG A 461 1.10 -15.16 1.35
C ARG A 461 0.75 -13.70 1.08
N TYR A 462 1.43 -13.06 0.13
CA TYR A 462 1.18 -11.66 -0.22
C TYR A 462 -0.19 -11.47 -0.90
N GLN A 463 -0.63 -12.42 -1.73
CA GLN A 463 -2.00 -12.42 -2.25
C GLN A 463 -3.04 -12.46 -1.12
N VAL A 464 -2.82 -13.27 -0.08
CA VAL A 464 -3.75 -13.39 1.05
C VAL A 464 -3.73 -12.15 1.97
N MET A 465 -2.55 -11.56 2.18
CA MET A 465 -2.38 -10.31 2.94
C MET A 465 -3.17 -9.17 2.31
N PHE A 466 -3.05 -8.98 0.99
CA PHE A 466 -3.74 -7.91 0.27
C PHE A 466 -5.22 -8.23 0.04
N GLY A 467 -5.55 -9.51 -0.21
CA GLY A 467 -6.90 -9.96 -0.52
C GLY A 467 -7.11 -10.20 -2.03
N SER A 468 -8.32 -10.59 -2.39
CA SER A 468 -8.67 -11.06 -3.73
C SER A 468 -9.44 -10.03 -4.56
N GLY A 469 -9.83 -8.89 -3.96
CA GLY A 469 -10.55 -7.82 -4.64
C GLY A 469 -9.67 -7.12 -5.69
N ALA A 470 -10.29 -6.66 -6.78
CA ALA A 470 -9.61 -5.78 -7.72
C ALA A 470 -9.16 -4.51 -6.98
N ASN A 471 -7.86 -4.22 -7.00
CA ASN A 471 -7.19 -3.12 -6.30
C ASN A 471 -7.08 -3.25 -4.76
N GLU A 472 -7.48 -4.38 -4.16
CA GLU A 472 -7.27 -4.61 -2.73
C GLU A 472 -5.76 -4.64 -2.41
N GLY A 473 -5.34 -3.95 -1.34
CA GLY A 473 -3.94 -3.80 -0.94
C GLY A 473 -3.07 -2.84 -1.78
N THR A 474 -3.55 -2.35 -2.93
CA THR A 474 -2.82 -1.35 -3.74
C THR A 474 -2.64 -0.01 -3.01
N GLY A 475 -3.53 0.27 -2.05
CA GLY A 475 -3.52 1.46 -1.22
C GLY A 475 -2.64 1.39 0.03
N LEU A 476 -1.97 0.27 0.32
CA LEU A 476 -1.27 0.07 1.60
C LEU A 476 0.16 0.65 1.63
N GLN A 477 0.86 0.63 0.48
CA GLN A 477 2.18 1.23 0.31
C GLN A 477 2.57 1.32 -1.18
N GLY A 478 3.26 2.41 -1.56
CA GLY A 478 3.97 2.52 -2.84
C GLY A 478 5.48 2.46 -2.61
N ALA A 479 6.27 1.93 -3.55
CA ALA A 479 7.73 1.93 -3.44
C ALA A 479 8.33 3.22 -4.02
N LEU A 480 9.46 3.71 -3.51
CA LEU A 480 10.10 4.90 -4.06
C LEU A 480 10.62 4.65 -5.49
N PRO A 481 10.71 5.68 -6.35
CA PRO A 481 11.33 5.57 -7.67
C PRO A 481 12.78 5.05 -7.61
N VAL A 482 13.21 4.36 -8.67
CA VAL A 482 14.58 3.83 -8.79
C VAL A 482 15.63 4.92 -8.62
N SER A 483 15.43 6.09 -9.24
CA SER A 483 16.34 7.24 -9.13
C SER A 483 16.47 7.77 -7.71
N VAL A 484 15.40 7.70 -6.92
CA VAL A 484 15.41 8.13 -5.51
C VAL A 484 16.24 7.17 -4.68
N PHE A 485 16.09 5.84 -4.86
CA PHE A 485 16.95 4.86 -4.20
C PHE A 485 18.43 4.99 -4.58
N GLU A 486 18.73 5.25 -5.86
CA GLU A 486 20.10 5.51 -6.33
C GLU A 486 20.70 6.75 -5.64
N ALA A 487 19.93 7.83 -5.51
CA ALA A 487 20.36 9.03 -4.81
C ALA A 487 20.54 8.78 -3.30
N LEU A 488 19.63 8.05 -2.66
CA LEU A 488 19.73 7.68 -1.24
C LEU A 488 21.00 6.87 -0.94
N ASN A 489 21.32 5.89 -1.78
CA ASN A 489 22.56 5.13 -1.65
C ASN A 489 23.79 6.01 -1.86
N ARG A 490 23.83 6.78 -2.96
CA ARG A 490 24.99 7.59 -3.34
C ARG A 490 25.28 8.72 -2.34
N GLN A 491 24.25 9.42 -1.89
CA GLN A 491 24.40 10.64 -1.09
C GLN A 491 24.39 10.38 0.42
N PHE A 492 23.63 9.37 0.86
CA PHE A 492 23.38 9.10 2.28
C PHE A 492 23.80 7.69 2.71
N GLY A 493 24.44 6.92 1.82
CA GLY A 493 24.91 5.57 2.13
C GLY A 493 23.81 4.58 2.46
N VAL A 494 22.55 4.88 2.11
CA VAL A 494 21.42 3.98 2.38
C VAL A 494 21.66 2.65 1.69
N SER A 495 21.53 1.55 2.43
CA SER A 495 21.74 0.20 1.89
C SER A 495 20.65 -0.79 2.31
N PHE A 496 19.59 -0.33 2.97
CA PHE A 496 18.59 -1.17 3.62
C PHE A 496 17.22 -0.47 3.66
N GLU A 497 16.15 -1.22 3.37
CA GLU A 497 14.75 -0.77 3.49
C GLU A 497 14.13 -1.32 4.79
N CYS A 498 13.64 -0.45 5.67
CA CYS A 498 12.96 -0.83 6.92
C CYS A 498 11.60 -1.49 6.68
N PHE A 499 10.91 -1.17 5.57
CA PHE A 499 9.60 -1.71 5.25
C PHE A 499 9.53 -2.10 3.78
N ALA A 500 9.73 -3.38 3.48
CA ALA A 500 9.63 -3.91 2.13
C ALA A 500 9.10 -5.35 2.12
N SER A 501 9.17 -5.95 0.95
CA SER A 501 8.90 -7.36 0.65
C SER A 501 9.90 -7.83 -0.40
N PRO A 502 10.09 -9.16 -0.56
CA PRO A 502 10.87 -9.67 -1.68
C PRO A 502 10.39 -9.17 -3.06
N LEU A 503 9.09 -8.84 -3.16
CA LEU A 503 8.45 -8.37 -4.38
C LEU A 503 8.78 -6.90 -4.69
N ASN A 504 8.84 -6.04 -3.68
CA ASN A 504 9.02 -4.60 -3.88
C ASN A 504 10.40 -4.03 -3.52
N CYS A 505 11.25 -4.78 -2.81
CA CYS A 505 12.54 -4.29 -2.36
C CYS A 505 13.44 -3.80 -3.49
N TYR A 506 14.19 -2.74 -3.23
CA TYR A 506 15.26 -2.25 -4.08
C TYR A 506 16.59 -2.94 -3.74
N TYR A 507 16.92 -3.08 -2.45
CA TYR A 507 18.14 -3.76 -1.99
C TYR A 507 17.89 -5.25 -1.70
N LYS A 508 18.95 -6.06 -1.62
CA LYS A 508 18.87 -7.47 -1.17
C LYS A 508 18.78 -7.64 0.36
N GLN A 509 18.78 -6.54 1.11
CA GLN A 509 18.62 -6.52 2.56
C GLN A 509 17.52 -5.55 2.95
N PHE A 510 16.51 -6.06 3.63
CA PHE A 510 15.33 -5.30 4.03
C PHE A 510 14.64 -6.00 5.20
N CYS A 511 13.78 -5.27 5.90
CA CYS A 511 12.81 -5.83 6.83
C CYS A 511 11.46 -6.05 6.12
N SER A 512 10.74 -7.10 6.52
CA SER A 512 9.42 -7.44 5.96
C SER A 512 8.54 -8.14 6.99
N ALA A 513 7.24 -8.24 6.70
CA ALA A 513 6.25 -8.75 7.64
C ALA A 513 6.39 -10.26 7.96
N PHE A 514 6.89 -11.07 7.02
CA PHE A 514 6.78 -12.53 7.09
C PHE A 514 8.15 -13.22 7.14
N PRO A 515 8.82 -13.27 8.31
CA PRO A 515 10.17 -13.84 8.44
C PRO A 515 10.24 -15.33 8.08
N ASP A 516 9.12 -16.07 8.24
CA ASP A 516 9.04 -17.49 7.91
C ASP A 516 9.30 -17.77 6.43
N ILE A 517 8.83 -16.90 5.53
CA ILE A 517 8.94 -17.08 4.09
C ILE A 517 9.91 -16.10 3.43
N ASP A 518 9.92 -14.85 3.87
CA ASP A 518 10.73 -13.81 3.23
C ASP A 518 12.22 -13.92 3.58
N GLY A 519 12.56 -14.60 4.68
CA GLY A 519 13.95 -14.84 5.08
C GLY A 519 14.75 -15.58 4.01
N PHE A 520 14.11 -16.48 3.25
CA PHE A 520 14.73 -17.17 2.12
C PHE A 520 15.05 -16.25 0.94
N PHE A 521 14.47 -15.04 0.91
CA PHE A 521 14.62 -14.05 -0.15
C PHE A 521 15.21 -12.72 0.34
N GLY A 522 15.88 -12.71 1.50
CA GLY A 522 16.67 -11.58 1.97
C GLY A 522 16.08 -10.80 3.13
N SER A 523 14.90 -11.17 3.64
CA SER A 523 14.31 -10.44 4.77
C SER A 523 15.07 -10.66 6.08
N ARG A 524 15.19 -9.59 6.86
CA ARG A 524 15.67 -9.56 8.25
C ARG A 524 14.51 -9.66 9.26
N GLY A 525 13.30 -9.99 8.79
CA GLY A 525 12.10 -10.07 9.61
C GLY A 525 11.46 -8.70 9.86
N PRO A 526 10.47 -8.64 10.77
CA PRO A 526 9.72 -7.43 11.05
C PRO A 526 10.62 -6.33 11.63
N PHE A 527 10.42 -5.08 11.20
CA PHE A 527 11.27 -3.96 11.59
C PHE A 527 11.35 -3.75 13.10
N LEU A 528 10.22 -3.86 13.80
CA LEU A 528 10.15 -3.68 15.27
C LEU A 528 10.94 -4.75 16.05
N SER A 529 11.35 -5.84 15.41
CA SER A 529 12.22 -6.87 15.99
C SER A 529 13.67 -6.78 15.50
N PHE A 530 13.97 -5.85 14.60
CA PHE A 530 15.29 -5.65 14.03
C PHE A 530 16.00 -4.52 14.78
N CYS A 531 17.11 -4.84 15.46
CA CYS A 531 17.84 -3.90 16.31
C CYS A 531 19.25 -3.61 15.74
N PRO A 532 19.37 -2.74 14.72
CA PRO A 532 20.67 -2.33 14.19
C PRO A 532 21.41 -1.44 15.17
N VAL A 533 22.71 -1.70 15.32
CA VAL A 533 23.65 -0.85 16.07
C VAL A 533 24.19 0.26 15.16
N SER A 534 24.38 0.00 13.87
CA SER A 534 24.80 1.02 12.90
C SER A 534 24.22 0.74 11.52
N GLY A 535 24.27 1.73 10.64
CA GLY A 535 23.82 1.64 9.26
C GLY A 535 23.05 2.88 8.81
N SER A 536 22.76 2.94 7.51
CA SER A 536 21.90 3.98 6.93
C SER A 536 20.72 3.33 6.21
N PHE A 537 19.52 3.76 6.57
CA PHE A 537 18.27 3.07 6.30
C PHE A 537 17.25 4.01 5.64
N GLU A 538 16.50 3.48 4.68
CA GLU A 538 15.28 4.10 4.18
C GLU A 538 14.08 3.47 4.90
N ALA A 539 13.08 4.28 5.23
CA ALA A 539 11.84 3.80 5.82
C ALA A 539 10.62 4.45 5.15
N ASN A 540 9.83 3.64 4.48
CA ASN A 540 8.54 4.00 3.91
C ASN A 540 7.47 3.04 4.45
N PRO A 541 6.99 3.28 5.70
CA PRO A 541 6.10 2.36 6.39
C PRO A 541 4.73 2.29 5.70
N PRO A 542 4.03 1.14 5.77
CA PRO A 542 2.64 1.08 5.33
C PRO A 542 1.76 1.96 6.21
N PHE A 543 0.63 2.40 5.66
CA PHE A 543 -0.22 3.40 6.29
C PHE A 543 -1.10 2.82 7.41
N CYS A 544 -0.47 2.63 8.58
CA CYS A 544 -1.09 2.24 9.83
C CYS A 544 -0.52 3.15 10.93
N GLU A 545 -1.38 3.96 11.55
CA GLU A 545 -0.95 4.96 12.55
C GLU A 545 -0.24 4.31 13.72
N GLU A 546 -0.76 3.19 14.22
CA GLU A 546 -0.22 2.45 15.34
C GLU A 546 1.17 1.85 15.02
N LEU A 547 1.38 1.38 13.78
CA LEU A 547 2.69 0.91 13.33
C LEU A 547 3.68 2.06 13.16
N MET A 548 3.24 3.18 12.57
CA MET A 548 4.10 4.36 12.41
C MET A 548 4.50 4.92 13.78
N ASP A 549 3.60 4.96 14.75
CA ASP A 549 3.91 5.41 16.11
C ASP A 549 4.92 4.48 16.82
N ALA A 550 4.73 3.16 16.72
CA ALA A 550 5.69 2.18 17.24
C ALA A 550 7.05 2.26 16.53
N MET A 551 7.06 2.52 15.22
CA MET A 551 8.28 2.74 14.43
C MET A 551 9.06 3.96 14.94
N VAL A 552 8.39 5.08 15.25
CA VAL A 552 9.06 6.28 15.78
C VAL A 552 9.72 5.98 17.12
N THR A 553 9.02 5.31 18.03
CA THR A 553 9.60 4.85 19.31
C THR A 553 10.83 3.99 19.08
N HIS A 554 10.73 2.99 18.18
CA HIS A 554 11.85 2.10 17.88
C HIS A 554 13.05 2.84 17.28
N PHE A 555 12.84 3.81 16.39
CA PHE A 555 13.93 4.66 15.88
C PHE A 555 14.61 5.42 17.00
N GLU A 556 13.86 6.10 17.87
CA GLU A 556 14.42 6.91 18.95
C GLU A 556 15.20 6.03 19.94
N ASP A 557 14.69 4.84 20.27
CA ASP A 557 15.37 3.87 21.13
C ASP A 557 16.71 3.41 20.50
N LEU A 558 16.72 3.07 19.21
CA LEU A 558 17.94 2.62 18.52
C LEU A 558 18.98 3.74 18.39
N LEU A 559 18.54 4.95 18.07
CA LEU A 559 19.39 6.14 17.92
C LEU A 559 20.01 6.56 19.26
N ASP A 560 19.28 6.37 20.37
CA ASP A 560 19.76 6.70 21.71
C ASP A 560 20.71 5.64 22.28
N GLN A 561 20.46 4.36 21.99
CA GLN A 561 21.25 3.25 22.52
C GLN A 561 22.58 3.03 21.79
N SER A 562 22.78 3.64 20.62
CA SER A 562 23.98 3.45 19.81
C SER A 562 24.83 4.71 19.67
N SER A 563 26.13 4.57 19.91
CA SER A 563 27.15 5.57 19.58
C SER A 563 27.72 5.41 18.17
N GLU A 564 27.40 4.32 17.47
CA GLU A 564 27.88 4.08 16.11
C GLU A 564 27.05 4.87 15.07
N PRO A 565 27.56 5.14 13.85
CA PRO A 565 26.81 5.90 12.85
C PRO A 565 25.48 5.24 12.50
N LEU A 566 24.37 5.90 12.85
CA LEU A 566 23.01 5.40 12.61
C LEU A 566 22.11 6.50 12.04
N SER A 567 21.42 6.18 10.94
CA SER A 567 20.60 7.13 10.18
C SER A 567 19.34 6.46 9.62
N PHE A 568 18.19 7.08 9.85
CA PHE A 568 16.91 6.71 9.25
C PHE A 568 16.37 7.88 8.40
N ILE A 569 16.12 7.64 7.13
CA ILE A 569 15.45 8.58 6.22
C ILE A 569 14.03 8.09 6.00
N VAL A 570 13.07 8.80 6.58
CA VAL A 570 11.67 8.37 6.68
C VAL A 570 10.82 9.11 5.67
N PHE A 571 10.01 8.38 4.90
CA PHE A 571 9.08 8.89 3.89
C PHE A 571 7.67 8.59 4.36
N VAL A 572 6.92 9.64 4.72
CA VAL A 572 5.50 9.51 5.12
C VAL A 572 4.65 10.54 4.39
N PRO A 573 3.37 10.25 4.10
CA PRO A 573 2.46 11.23 3.56
C PRO A 573 2.33 12.42 4.50
N GLU A 574 2.31 13.63 3.95
CA GLU A 574 2.12 14.88 4.70
C GLU A 574 0.64 15.09 5.04
N TRP A 575 0.04 14.11 5.74
CA TRP A 575 -1.31 14.23 6.26
C TRP A 575 -1.31 15.19 7.44
N ARG A 576 -1.97 16.34 7.26
CA ARG A 576 -2.09 17.39 8.28
C ARG A 576 -3.54 17.65 8.72
N ASP A 577 -4.52 16.97 8.13
CA ASP A 577 -5.94 17.12 8.46
C ASP A 577 -6.63 15.75 8.68
N PRO A 578 -6.57 15.19 9.90
CA PRO A 578 -5.72 15.61 11.02
C PRO A 578 -4.26 15.15 10.84
N VAL A 579 -3.33 15.85 11.49
CA VAL A 579 -1.93 15.43 11.53
C VAL A 579 -1.78 14.12 12.31
N THR A 580 -1.02 13.16 11.76
CA THR A 580 -0.78 11.90 12.48
C THR A 580 0.13 12.13 13.69
N PRO A 581 -0.08 11.40 14.80
CA PRO A 581 0.81 11.45 15.96
C PRO A 581 2.26 11.12 15.59
N ALA A 582 2.47 10.14 14.71
CA ALA A 582 3.81 9.73 14.27
C ALA A 582 4.56 10.86 13.56
N LEU A 583 3.91 11.60 12.62
CA LEU A 583 4.54 12.74 11.95
C LEU A 583 4.91 13.83 12.96
N THR A 584 3.98 14.17 13.86
CA THR A 584 4.21 15.18 14.92
C THR A 584 5.40 14.80 15.80
N ARG A 585 5.50 13.53 16.21
CA ARG A 585 6.61 13.04 17.04
C ARG A 585 7.94 13.08 16.32
N MET A 586 7.99 12.73 15.03
CA MET A 586 9.23 12.83 14.26
C MET A 586 9.68 14.28 14.04
N GLU A 587 8.74 15.20 13.79
CA GLU A 587 9.03 16.65 13.69
C GLU A 587 9.60 17.21 15.01
N ALA A 588 9.19 16.66 16.15
CA ALA A 588 9.66 17.05 17.48
C ALA A 588 10.88 16.26 17.99
N SER A 589 11.35 15.25 17.25
CA SER A 589 12.42 14.37 17.71
C SER A 589 13.76 15.10 17.83
N ARG A 590 14.50 14.86 18.92
CA ARG A 590 15.86 15.43 19.10
C ARG A 590 16.87 14.95 18.06
N PHE A 591 16.56 13.85 17.38
CA PHE A 591 17.41 13.27 16.34
C PHE A 591 17.10 13.84 14.95
N LEU A 592 16.07 14.68 14.80
CA LEU A 592 15.75 15.31 13.53
C LEU A 592 16.86 16.28 13.11
N ARG A 593 17.46 16.01 11.94
CA ARG A 593 18.54 16.83 11.36
C ARG A 593 18.07 17.67 10.18
N HIS A 594 17.05 17.21 9.47
CA HIS A 594 16.44 17.94 8.37
C HIS A 594 15.06 17.38 8.05
N GLN A 595 14.18 18.22 7.49
CA GLN A 595 12.89 17.85 6.95
C GLN A 595 12.75 18.49 5.56
N LEU A 596 12.37 17.67 4.59
CA LEU A 596 12.05 18.07 3.22
C LEU A 596 10.59 17.70 2.95
N SER A 597 9.84 18.58 2.28
CA SER A 597 8.53 18.23 1.73
C SER A 597 8.65 18.10 0.20
N VAL A 598 8.17 16.99 -0.34
CA VAL A 598 8.03 16.75 -1.77
C VAL A 598 6.57 17.02 -2.14
N PRO A 599 6.27 18.07 -2.93
CA PRO A 599 4.90 18.51 -3.12
C PRO A 599 3.98 17.45 -3.74
N ALA A 600 2.70 17.53 -3.36
CA ALA A 600 1.62 16.78 -3.99
C ALA A 600 1.63 16.99 -5.50
N TYR A 601 1.40 15.91 -6.25
CA TYR A 601 1.46 15.92 -7.71
C TYR A 601 2.80 16.38 -8.30
N GLU A 602 3.91 16.41 -7.58
CA GLU A 602 5.23 16.73 -8.17
C GLU A 602 6.20 15.56 -8.18
N HIS A 603 5.75 14.41 -7.68
CA HIS A 603 6.55 13.19 -7.60
C HIS A 603 5.71 11.94 -7.88
N GLU A 604 6.40 10.81 -8.04
CA GLU A 604 5.81 9.51 -8.34
C GLU A 604 6.20 8.47 -7.30
N TYR A 605 5.36 7.46 -7.16
CA TYR A 605 5.68 6.19 -6.51
C TYR A 605 5.59 5.06 -7.54
N ARG A 606 6.27 3.96 -7.26
CA ARG A 606 6.08 2.67 -7.93
C ARG A 606 4.92 1.91 -7.30
N SER A 607 4.15 1.24 -8.15
CA SER A 607 3.02 0.40 -7.76
C SER A 607 3.44 -0.68 -6.76
N GLY A 608 2.67 -0.85 -5.67
CA GLY A 608 2.83 -1.99 -4.76
C GLY A 608 2.62 -3.34 -5.46
N SER A 609 1.87 -3.35 -6.56
CA SER A 609 1.62 -4.51 -7.42
C SER A 609 2.63 -4.65 -8.57
N GLN A 610 3.82 -4.04 -8.48
CA GLN A 610 4.85 -4.06 -9.53
C GLN A 610 5.27 -5.47 -10.01
N HIS A 611 5.01 -6.50 -9.21
CA HIS A 611 5.27 -7.90 -9.52
C HIS A 611 4.26 -8.52 -10.50
N ILE A 612 3.13 -7.87 -10.77
CA ILE A 612 2.07 -8.33 -11.68
C ILE A 612 1.52 -7.24 -12.61
N CYS A 613 1.62 -5.95 -12.25
CA CYS A 613 1.04 -4.87 -13.04
C CYS A 613 1.72 -4.71 -14.40
N LYS A 614 1.03 -4.04 -15.32
CA LYS A 614 1.60 -3.70 -16.62
C LYS A 614 2.64 -2.59 -16.47
N ARG A 615 3.38 -2.34 -17.55
CA ARG A 615 4.47 -1.36 -17.57
C ARG A 615 3.99 0.08 -17.42
N ASP A 616 2.84 0.39 -17.98
CA ASP A 616 2.15 1.68 -17.92
C ASP A 616 1.54 1.98 -16.55
N GLU A 617 1.32 0.94 -15.74
CA GLU A 617 0.81 1.03 -14.36
C GLU A 617 1.93 1.01 -13.31
N MET A 618 3.20 0.93 -13.74
CA MET A 618 4.35 0.77 -12.84
C MET A 618 4.57 2.01 -11.96
N TYR A 619 4.35 3.21 -12.49
CA TYR A 619 4.51 4.47 -11.80
C TYR A 619 3.17 5.19 -11.73
N TYR A 620 2.89 5.79 -10.58
CA TYR A 620 1.73 6.65 -10.40
C TYR A 620 2.14 7.92 -9.68
N ARG A 621 1.45 9.02 -10.00
CA ARG A 621 1.72 10.33 -9.41
C ARG A 621 1.18 10.37 -8.00
N ALA A 622 1.99 10.81 -7.05
CA ALA A 622 1.55 10.98 -5.67
C ALA A 622 0.50 12.09 -5.60
N VAL A 623 -0.63 11.79 -4.97
CA VAL A 623 -1.74 12.73 -4.79
C VAL A 623 -1.51 13.66 -3.60
N HIS A 624 -0.74 13.19 -2.61
CA HIS A 624 -0.39 13.94 -1.41
C HIS A 624 1.08 14.33 -1.44
N GLY A 625 1.43 15.35 -0.66
CA GLY A 625 2.83 15.64 -0.38
C GLY A 625 3.45 14.50 0.41
N THR A 626 4.76 14.32 0.28
CA THR A 626 5.53 13.36 1.08
C THR A 626 6.52 14.14 1.93
N ALA A 627 6.39 14.00 3.25
CA ALA A 627 7.40 14.46 4.19
C ALA A 627 8.55 13.47 4.24
N VAL A 628 9.77 13.98 4.09
CA VAL A 628 11.03 13.25 4.15
C VAL A 628 11.81 13.74 5.36
N LEU A 629 11.95 12.90 6.39
CA LEU A 629 12.55 13.27 7.67
C LEU A 629 13.88 12.51 7.86
N PHE A 630 14.93 13.24 8.24
CA PHE A 630 16.26 12.70 8.48
C PHE A 630 16.49 12.58 9.99
N LEU A 631 16.34 11.38 10.54
CA LEU A 631 16.57 11.08 11.95
C LEU A 631 17.95 10.42 12.11
N GLN A 632 18.90 11.12 12.76
CA GLN A 632 20.30 10.65 12.87
C GLN A 632 20.87 10.93 14.25
N ASN A 633 21.60 9.97 14.81
CA ASN A 633 22.43 10.21 15.98
C ASN A 633 23.66 11.04 15.58
N ASP A 634 24.46 11.49 16.53
CA ASP A 634 25.57 12.40 16.24
C ASP A 634 26.59 11.79 15.27
N ALA A 635 26.94 10.52 15.47
CA ALA A 635 27.86 9.80 14.58
C ALA A 635 27.28 9.62 13.16
N GLY A 636 25.97 9.33 13.06
CA GLY A 636 25.25 9.24 11.80
C GLY A 636 25.21 10.57 11.06
N PHE A 637 24.95 11.67 11.78
CA PHE A 637 24.96 13.03 11.24
C PHE A 637 26.34 13.43 10.73
N VAL A 638 27.42 13.15 11.47
CA VAL A 638 28.79 13.41 11.01
C VAL A 638 29.08 12.71 9.68
N LYS A 639 28.60 11.48 9.50
CA LYS A 639 28.88 10.67 8.31
C LYS A 639 27.97 11.01 7.11
N TRP A 640 26.67 11.17 7.37
CA TRP A 640 25.61 11.26 6.36
C TRP A 640 24.75 12.51 6.50
N ALA A 641 25.34 13.62 6.96
CA ALA A 641 24.65 14.90 7.10
C ALA A 641 23.82 15.25 5.84
N PRO A 642 22.56 15.70 6.00
CA PRO A 642 21.75 16.31 4.95
C PRO A 642 22.29 17.70 4.58
N THR A 643 23.44 17.75 3.92
CA THR A 643 24.01 19.01 3.41
C THR A 643 23.17 19.53 2.24
N PRO A 644 23.18 20.85 1.96
CA PRO A 644 22.44 21.44 0.85
C PRO A 644 22.71 20.75 -0.50
N GLU A 645 23.95 20.34 -0.76
CA GLU A 645 24.36 19.67 -2.01
C GLU A 645 23.74 18.28 -2.14
N ARG A 646 23.76 17.50 -1.05
CA ARG A 646 23.15 16.15 -1.01
C ARG A 646 21.63 16.22 -1.12
N LEU A 647 21.01 17.21 -0.47
CA LEU A 647 19.58 17.45 -0.55
C LEU A 647 19.16 17.86 -1.96
N ALA A 648 19.92 18.73 -2.63
CA ALA A 648 19.66 19.12 -4.01
C ALA A 648 19.69 17.92 -4.98
N GLU A 649 20.64 17.00 -4.79
CA GLU A 649 20.72 15.75 -5.55
C GLU A 649 19.52 14.82 -5.31
N LEU A 650 19.04 14.71 -4.07
CA LEU A 650 17.84 13.93 -3.74
C LEU A 650 16.59 14.56 -4.36
N THR A 651 16.40 15.87 -4.23
CA THR A 651 15.28 16.59 -4.84
C THR A 651 15.31 16.48 -6.36
N ALA A 652 16.50 16.53 -6.99
CA ALA A 652 16.65 16.33 -8.42
C ALA A 652 16.23 14.93 -8.87
N ALA A 653 16.39 13.91 -8.03
CA ALA A 653 16.03 12.52 -8.33
C ALA A 653 14.51 12.27 -8.43
N TYR A 654 13.69 13.16 -7.85
CA TYR A 654 12.22 13.12 -7.96
C TYR A 654 11.69 13.66 -9.29
N ARG A 655 12.47 14.48 -10.00
CA ARG A 655 12.02 15.02 -11.28
C ARG A 655 11.85 13.86 -12.27
N PRO A 656 10.67 13.70 -12.89
CA PRO A 656 10.49 12.71 -13.94
C PRO A 656 11.59 12.90 -14.97
N SER A 657 12.22 11.81 -15.38
CA SER A 657 13.14 11.85 -16.51
C SER A 657 12.32 12.20 -17.76
N LEU A 658 12.15 13.50 -18.04
CA LEU A 658 11.68 14.04 -19.32
C LEU A 658 12.40 13.22 -20.39
N GLY A 659 11.61 12.45 -21.14
CA GLY A 659 12.04 11.21 -21.76
C GLY A 659 13.52 11.18 -22.17
N ARG A 660 14.28 10.28 -21.55
CA ARG A 660 15.44 9.64 -22.23
C ARG A 660 14.90 8.79 -23.39
N SER A 661 14.31 9.47 -24.37
CA SER A 661 14.21 8.99 -25.73
C SER A 661 15.64 8.84 -26.24
N HIS A 662 16.03 7.60 -26.52
CA HIS A 662 17.06 7.24 -27.51
C HIS A 662 18.28 8.17 -27.59
N ARG A 663 19.18 8.14 -26.59
CA ARG A 663 20.60 8.56 -26.75
C ARG A 663 21.40 8.28 -25.48
N CYS A 664 21.64 7.01 -25.17
CA CYS A 664 22.82 6.61 -24.40
C CYS A 664 23.17 5.14 -24.69
N SER A 665 23.47 4.86 -25.95
CA SER A 665 24.10 3.62 -26.40
C SER A 665 25.16 3.97 -27.45
N SER A 666 26.15 4.77 -27.06
CA SER A 666 27.38 5.01 -27.85
C SER A 666 28.28 6.02 -27.15
N ARG A 667 28.84 5.68 -25.99
CA ARG A 667 30.10 6.25 -25.45
C ARG A 667 30.40 5.66 -24.07
N CYS A 668 30.72 4.36 -24.05
CA CYS A 668 31.56 3.73 -23.02
C CYS A 668 31.96 2.31 -23.46
N SER A 669 32.30 2.14 -24.74
CA SER A 669 32.70 0.86 -25.33
C SER A 669 33.85 1.05 -26.30
N SER A 670 34.85 1.82 -25.91
CA SER A 670 36.07 2.02 -26.70
C SER A 670 37.25 2.43 -25.80
N SER A 671 37.68 1.53 -24.91
CA SER A 671 39.01 1.60 -24.29
C SER A 671 39.53 0.34 -23.60
N LEU A 672 38.83 -0.80 -23.60
CA LEU A 672 39.27 -2.00 -22.87
C LEU A 672 39.14 -3.32 -23.66
N ILE A 673 39.46 -3.31 -24.95
CA ILE A 673 39.68 -4.54 -25.73
C ILE A 673 40.95 -4.36 -26.58
N SER A 674 42.09 -4.50 -25.93
CA SER A 674 43.39 -4.71 -26.58
C SER A 674 44.36 -5.19 -25.52
N SER A 675 44.26 -6.47 -25.17
CA SER A 675 45.32 -7.35 -24.63
C SER A 675 44.65 -8.51 -23.93
N LEU A 676 44.60 -9.66 -24.61
CA LEU A 676 44.58 -11.03 -24.05
C LEU A 676 44.23 -12.00 -25.20
N CYS A 677 45.11 -12.05 -26.19
CA CYS A 677 45.39 -13.28 -26.93
C CYS A 677 46.82 -13.64 -26.53
N PHE A 678 47.00 -14.74 -25.80
CA PHE A 678 48.07 -15.72 -25.91
C PHE A 678 48.19 -16.53 -24.61
N VAL A 679 48.18 -17.86 -24.81
CA VAL A 679 48.36 -18.99 -23.88
C VAL A 679 47.12 -19.43 -23.10
#